data_AF-A0A932T7P9-F1
#
_entry.id   AF-A0A932T7P9-F1
#
_cell.length_a   1.000
_cell.length_b   1.000
_cell.length_c   1.000
_cell.angle_alpha   90.00
_cell.angle_beta   90.00
_cell.angle_gamma   90.00
#
_symmetry.space_group_name_H-M   'P 1'
#
loop_
_entity.id
_entity.type
_entity.pdbx_description
1 polymer ?
#
loop_
_entity_poly.entity_id
_entity_poly.type
_entity_poly.pdbx_seq_one_letter_code
_entity_poly.pdbx_strand_id
1 'polypeptide(L)'
;ANTSLSAGRANIGLGLSTSYNSRIGLKSLTLTSELNTNYDFKYKVDADEDMSSGNTRTMSRSHSLVGSTTINFAKPSYIPFIRMPMTNLNITSQMEFGMGLYGVRGSLSGMGYYMESIVAKESRLVTKPMVGYMYAENANDDENAIMDFNRHNDAEVTPNTPVISAPQYNYDVFSVQGEGTGSNIRAYRGDMGTVRDNVTASKDQNFSLGVDLALISHYGTNFNVVSTPSKSGGWNDNQNKLNYTMKFGKPNADNKSSFENIYFRTPGETTVTNDEVADNIGRDNLVRFQLSPTGNSATLESRLYQFNKKTLEQITIPTETVSLIGKTKRPEREKRTQVTTMLTAHDAGKVGLEKEIRSYTGTLDENSQLVYEPISREFDFRKKHHISEINVLEKNGMRYVYGLPVYNIVQKDFTFSVKNPPNENNIATFEPEEPTVNSEHVKTFATLHGFVQTQQVPAYASSFLLTGLLSPDYVDVTDNGITEDDLGSAVKFDYAKSQDRHRWRTPRNNSSLTEPKTANFVEGIRTERNDNKANISYGEREVWYLNAIESKSMIAIFTTEDRDDGKGVIADNVGLNGNVNENEQANKRLKKIDLYTKAELRQKGLVNAKPIKTVFFKYSYSLCKGTPDNKNGEGKLTLDSVCFVYNKKEKKNKDKYVFSYGDKDVNKNYTAADNPCYGYNASDRWGTYKNKAINPSGLSNADYPFTANVLNDQANKIKNDQFASAWSLKKILLPSGALMKVDYEADDYGYVQDRRACEMYAIAGIGNTDEYKGDDGLYSESLFGEEDNHYVYIKLPQPLEGNTTDKQRQEIKAKYLEGLPTDADGRINQLSFKLQVMMPKGIEPLTCYAQYDVLYLQIHLSA
;
A
#
# COMPACT_ATOMS: atom_id res chain seq x y z
N ALA A 1 0.45 -29.67 -41.86
CA ALA A 1 -0.61 -29.08 -41.00
C ALA A 1 -0.96 -30.08 -39.90
N ASN A 2 -0.21 -30.04 -38.80
CA ASN A 2 -0.49 -30.74 -37.55
C ASN A 2 0.32 -30.00 -36.48
N THR A 3 -0.18 -28.85 -36.06
CA THR A 3 0.32 -28.16 -34.87
C THR A 3 -0.44 -28.71 -33.68
N SER A 4 0.23 -29.50 -32.85
CA SER A 4 -0.28 -29.85 -31.54
C SER A 4 -0.38 -28.56 -30.70
N LEU A 5 -1.56 -28.27 -30.17
CA LEU A 5 -1.69 -27.31 -29.08
C LEU A 5 -0.94 -27.90 -27.87
N SER A 6 0.21 -27.34 -27.52
CA SER A 6 0.78 -27.55 -26.19
C SER A 6 -0.06 -26.81 -25.15
N ALA A 7 -0.12 -27.37 -23.94
CA ALA A 7 -0.89 -26.82 -22.82
C ALA A 7 -0.51 -25.35 -22.57
N GLY A 8 -1.47 -24.44 -22.77
CA GLY A 8 -1.33 -23.06 -22.34
C GLY A 8 -1.39 -23.00 -20.82
N ARG A 9 -0.32 -22.53 -20.17
CA ARG A 9 -0.37 -22.14 -18.76
C ARG A 9 -0.88 -20.70 -18.70
N ALA A 10 -2.09 -20.52 -18.20
CA ALA A 10 -2.60 -19.20 -17.84
C ALA A 10 -2.22 -18.94 -16.38
N ASN A 11 -1.31 -18.00 -16.15
CA ASN A 11 -0.99 -17.57 -14.78
C ASN A 11 -1.99 -16.47 -14.42
N ILE A 12 -2.96 -16.83 -13.58
CA ILE A 12 -3.93 -15.91 -13.01
C ILE A 12 -3.55 -15.76 -11.54
N GLY A 13 -2.77 -14.72 -11.23
CA GLY A 13 -2.34 -14.40 -9.87
C GLY A 13 -3.33 -13.46 -9.20
N LEU A 14 -3.91 -13.87 -8.08
CA LEU A 14 -4.58 -12.97 -7.14
C LEU A 14 -3.65 -12.83 -5.93
N GLY A 15 -2.97 -11.70 -5.83
CA GLY A 15 -2.02 -11.41 -4.75
C GLY A 15 -2.62 -10.51 -3.68
N LEU A 16 -2.29 -10.77 -2.41
CA LEU A 16 -2.68 -9.96 -1.25
C LEU A 16 -1.47 -9.75 -0.32
N SER A 17 -0.61 -8.76 -0.53
CA SER A 17 0.46 -8.51 0.46
C SER A 17 -0.10 -7.89 1.74
N THR A 18 0.02 -8.57 2.89
CA THR A 18 -0.39 -8.01 4.19
C THR A 18 0.82 -7.78 5.09
N SER A 19 0.83 -6.71 5.89
CA SER A 19 1.64 -6.69 7.10
C SER A 19 0.73 -6.84 8.31
N TYR A 20 0.93 -7.96 9.01
CA TYR A 20 0.00 -8.57 9.97
C TYR A 20 -0.58 -7.62 11.02
N ASN A 21 0.19 -6.65 11.49
CA ASN A 21 -0.24 -5.80 12.61
C ASN A 21 0.17 -4.33 12.46
N SER A 22 0.59 -3.89 11.26
CA SER A 22 0.98 -2.49 11.08
C SER A 22 -0.19 -1.66 10.54
N ARG A 23 -0.29 -0.41 10.99
CA ARG A 23 -1.26 0.56 10.47
C ARG A 23 -1.17 0.69 8.94
N ILE A 24 0.03 0.57 8.38
CA ILE A 24 0.27 0.64 6.94
C ILE A 24 -0.20 -0.65 6.26
N GLY A 25 0.00 -1.82 6.86
CA GLY A 25 -0.47 -3.12 6.37
C GLY A 25 -1.97 -3.27 6.27
N LEU A 26 -2.66 -2.78 7.30
CA LEU A 26 -4.13 -2.78 7.32
C LEU A 26 -4.72 -1.87 6.23
N LYS A 27 -3.98 -0.83 5.83
CA LYS A 27 -4.34 0.06 4.72
C LYS A 27 -3.88 -0.46 3.36
N SER A 28 -2.79 -1.22 3.32
CA SER A 28 -2.19 -1.76 2.10
C SER A 28 -2.91 -2.98 1.56
N LEU A 29 -4.13 -3.26 2.03
CA LEU A 29 -4.96 -4.34 1.53
C LEU A 29 -5.45 -3.99 0.11
N THR A 30 -4.54 -4.02 -0.85
CA THR A 30 -4.80 -3.84 -2.27
C THR A 30 -4.98 -5.22 -2.89
N LEU A 31 -6.19 -5.50 -3.37
CA LEU A 31 -6.44 -6.69 -4.19
C LEU A 31 -5.83 -6.45 -5.57
N THR A 32 -4.72 -7.11 -5.88
CA THR A 32 -4.12 -7.06 -7.21
C THR A 32 -4.51 -8.32 -7.98
N SER A 33 -5.26 -8.14 -9.08
CA SER A 33 -5.50 -9.20 -10.06
C SER A 33 -4.52 -9.05 -11.21
N GLU A 34 -3.61 -10.02 -11.35
CA GLU A 34 -2.67 -10.10 -12.47
C GLU A 34 -3.10 -11.25 -13.38
N LEU A 35 -3.55 -10.91 -14.59
CA LEU A 35 -3.80 -11.86 -15.68
C LEU A 35 -2.61 -11.80 -16.62
N ASN A 36 -1.72 -12.79 -16.56
CA ASN A 36 -0.59 -12.88 -17.48
C ASN A 36 -0.70 -14.16 -18.33
N THR A 37 -1.02 -14.00 -19.61
CA THR A 37 -1.07 -15.11 -20.56
C THR A 37 0.26 -15.21 -21.30
N ASN A 38 1.13 -16.12 -20.86
CA ASN A 38 2.38 -16.40 -21.56
C ASN A 38 2.16 -17.51 -22.60
N TYR A 39 2.22 -17.15 -23.88
CA TYR A 39 2.34 -18.12 -24.97
C TYR A 39 3.81 -18.41 -25.24
N ASP A 40 4.25 -19.62 -24.94
CA ASP A 40 5.63 -20.05 -25.13
C ASP A 40 5.75 -20.78 -26.49
N PHE A 41 6.14 -20.06 -27.54
CA PHE A 41 6.42 -20.64 -28.85
C PHE A 41 7.86 -21.16 -28.90
N LYS A 42 8.03 -22.49 -28.87
CA LYS A 42 9.33 -23.13 -29.09
C LYS A 42 9.52 -23.38 -30.58
N TYR A 43 10.40 -22.63 -31.22
CA TYR A 43 10.93 -22.99 -32.54
C TYR A 43 12.36 -23.50 -32.39
N LYS A 44 12.64 -24.67 -32.96
CA LYS A 44 14.02 -25.11 -33.18
C LYS A 44 14.57 -24.30 -34.35
N VAL A 45 15.65 -23.56 -34.11
CA VAL A 45 16.51 -23.08 -35.19
C VAL A 45 17.58 -24.14 -35.33
N ASP A 46 17.57 -24.87 -36.44
CA ASP A 46 18.71 -25.71 -36.79
C ASP A 46 19.88 -24.76 -37.08
N ALA A 47 20.96 -24.89 -36.30
CA ALA A 47 22.18 -24.13 -36.53
C ALA A 47 22.88 -24.69 -37.77
N ASP A 48 23.34 -23.80 -38.66
CA ASP A 48 24.26 -24.16 -39.75
C ASP A 48 25.48 -24.93 -39.19
N GLU A 49 25.94 -25.91 -39.97
CA GLU A 49 26.84 -27.03 -39.61
C GLU A 49 28.25 -26.69 -39.07
N ASP A 50 28.59 -25.43 -38.74
CA ASP A 50 29.97 -25.02 -38.49
C ASP A 50 30.27 -24.41 -37.10
N MET A 51 29.47 -24.70 -36.07
CA MET A 51 29.85 -24.41 -34.68
C MET A 51 29.59 -25.57 -33.71
N SER A 52 30.68 -26.17 -33.23
CA SER A 52 30.74 -27.20 -32.19
C SER A 52 30.50 -26.65 -30.77
N SER A 53 29.34 -26.04 -30.54
CA SER A 53 28.80 -25.89 -29.18
C SER A 53 27.27 -25.86 -29.20
N GLY A 54 26.65 -26.96 -28.77
CA GLY A 54 25.20 -27.09 -28.66
C GLY A 54 24.63 -26.20 -27.55
N ASN A 55 24.47 -24.91 -27.83
CA ASN A 55 23.71 -23.99 -26.99
C ASN A 55 22.34 -23.77 -27.62
N THR A 56 21.32 -24.47 -27.11
CA THR A 56 19.92 -24.19 -27.38
C THR A 56 19.56 -22.80 -26.83
N ARG A 57 19.66 -21.77 -27.67
CA ARG A 57 19.20 -20.43 -27.33
C ARG A 57 17.67 -20.40 -27.38
N THR A 58 17.06 -20.50 -26.20
CA THR A 58 15.62 -20.31 -26.03
C THR A 58 15.32 -18.81 -26.08
N MET A 59 14.82 -18.30 -27.20
CA MET A 59 14.27 -16.95 -27.28
C MET A 59 12.78 -16.99 -26.95
N SER A 60 12.42 -16.69 -25.70
CA SER A 60 11.03 -16.46 -25.32
C SER A 60 10.61 -15.07 -25.80
N ARG A 61 9.73 -15.01 -26.82
CA ARG A 61 9.16 -13.76 -27.33
C ARG A 61 7.77 -13.58 -26.73
N SER A 62 7.69 -12.97 -25.55
CA SER A 62 6.44 -12.65 -24.86
C SER A 62 5.62 -11.65 -25.69
N HIS A 63 4.59 -12.13 -26.40
CA HIS A 63 3.57 -11.26 -26.98
C HIS A 63 2.42 -11.15 -25.98
N SER A 64 2.36 -10.04 -25.25
CA SER A 64 1.19 -9.71 -24.45
C SER A 64 0.08 -9.21 -25.39
N LEU A 65 -1.02 -9.97 -25.49
CA LEU A 65 -2.22 -9.58 -26.25
C LEU A 65 -3.00 -8.44 -25.56
N VAL A 66 -2.61 -8.06 -24.33
CA VAL A 66 -3.10 -6.89 -23.59
C VAL A 66 -1.90 -6.26 -22.89
N GLY A 67 -1.26 -5.29 -23.52
CA GLY A 67 -0.10 -4.58 -22.98
C GLY A 67 -0.46 -3.73 -21.75
N SER A 68 -0.72 -4.37 -20.61
CA SER A 68 -0.83 -3.69 -19.32
C SER A 68 0.56 -3.61 -18.70
N THR A 69 1.14 -2.41 -18.64
CA THR A 69 2.26 -2.13 -17.75
C THR A 69 1.69 -1.95 -16.35
N THR A 70 1.94 -2.90 -15.45
CA THR A 70 1.54 -2.79 -14.05
C THR A 70 2.58 -1.95 -13.30
N ILE A 71 2.17 -0.78 -12.78
CA ILE A 71 2.92 -0.17 -11.69
C ILE A 71 2.44 -0.85 -10.43
N ASN A 72 3.30 -1.67 -9.83
CA ASN A 72 3.11 -2.12 -8.47
C ASN A 72 4.10 -1.38 -7.57
N PHE A 73 3.59 -0.79 -6.50
CA PHE A 73 4.45 -0.17 -5.49
C PHE A 73 4.81 -1.22 -4.46
N ALA A 74 6.11 -1.49 -4.30
CA ALA A 74 6.59 -2.40 -3.25
C ALA A 74 6.20 -1.96 -1.83
N LYS A 75 5.86 -0.67 -1.63
CA LYS A 75 5.28 -0.11 -0.40
C LYS A 75 4.21 0.93 -0.76
N PRO A 76 3.05 0.95 -0.09
CA PRO A 76 2.05 1.99 -0.32
C PRO A 76 2.62 3.37 0.03
N SER A 77 2.24 4.38 -0.76
CA SER A 77 2.46 5.78 -0.38
C SER A 77 1.73 6.08 0.93
N TYR A 78 2.36 6.81 1.83
CA TYR A 78 1.75 7.27 3.07
C TYR A 78 1.60 8.79 3.06
N ILE A 79 0.57 9.27 3.76
CA ILE A 79 0.35 10.70 3.99
C ILE A 79 1.51 11.21 4.85
N PRO A 80 2.24 12.27 4.42
CA PRO A 80 3.33 12.84 5.18
C PRO A 80 2.92 13.13 6.63
N PHE A 81 3.79 12.77 7.58
CA PHE A 81 3.47 12.87 9.01
C PHE A 81 3.60 14.31 9.52
N ILE A 82 2.64 14.74 10.34
CA ILE A 82 2.67 16.03 11.04
C ILE A 82 3.41 15.86 12.36
N ARG A 83 4.57 16.50 12.51
CA ARG A 83 5.29 16.54 13.79
C ARG A 83 4.59 17.48 14.76
N MET A 84 4.31 16.99 15.97
CA MET A 84 3.77 17.82 17.05
C MET A 84 4.90 18.69 17.62
N PRO A 85 4.69 20.00 17.83
CA PRO A 85 5.72 20.86 18.38
C PRO A 85 5.96 20.50 19.85
N MET A 86 7.21 20.20 20.20
CA MET A 86 7.62 19.89 21.56
C MET A 86 7.98 21.18 22.31
N THR A 87 7.70 21.18 23.61
CA THR A 87 8.15 22.22 24.54
C THR A 87 9.21 21.61 25.44
N ASN A 88 10.42 22.15 25.39
CA ASN A 88 11.56 21.69 26.17
C ASN A 88 11.77 22.59 27.38
N LEU A 89 11.92 21.98 28.56
CA LEU A 89 12.34 22.62 29.80
C LEU A 89 13.72 22.08 30.16
N ASN A 90 14.72 22.94 30.22
CA ASN A 90 16.05 22.61 30.69
C ASN A 90 16.43 23.47 31.90
N ILE A 91 16.81 22.81 32.99
CA ILE A 91 17.35 23.44 34.19
C ILE A 91 18.75 22.87 34.42
N THR A 92 19.76 23.73 34.41
CA THR A 92 21.13 23.35 34.77
C THR A 92 21.62 24.20 35.94
N SER A 93 22.26 23.53 36.91
CA SER A 93 22.85 24.16 38.08
C SER A 93 24.30 23.70 38.20
N GLN A 94 25.23 24.65 38.33
CA GLN A 94 26.64 24.37 38.57
C GLN A 94 27.09 25.13 39.82
N MET A 95 27.82 24.44 40.69
CA MET A 95 28.44 25.00 41.88
C MET A 95 29.92 24.65 41.88
N GLU A 96 30.82 25.63 41.91
CA GLU A 96 32.26 25.40 42.06
C GLU A 96 32.75 25.94 43.40
N PHE A 97 33.43 25.09 44.17
CA PHE A 97 34.09 25.40 45.43
C PHE A 97 35.61 25.31 45.25
N GLY A 98 36.28 26.45 45.11
CA GLY A 98 37.72 26.53 44.86
C GLY A 98 38.54 27.01 46.05
N MET A 99 39.73 26.44 46.25
CA MET A 99 40.74 26.95 47.18
C MET A 99 42.11 27.01 46.49
N GLY A 100 42.79 28.16 46.57
CA GLY A 100 44.09 28.40 45.94
C GLY A 100 45.09 29.01 46.92
N LEU A 101 46.32 28.50 46.93
CA LEU A 101 47.46 29.03 47.68
C LEU A 101 48.70 28.98 46.77
N TYR A 102 49.41 30.10 46.64
CA TYR A 102 50.66 30.32 45.88
C TYR A 102 51.13 29.14 45.00
N GLY A 103 50.68 29.13 43.74
CA GLY A 103 51.13 28.18 42.70
C GLY A 103 50.30 26.91 42.53
N VAL A 104 49.39 26.57 43.46
CA VAL A 104 48.52 25.39 43.37
C VAL A 104 47.05 25.78 43.60
N ARG A 105 46.17 25.37 42.67
CA ARG A 105 44.70 25.54 42.78
C ARG A 105 44.04 24.16 42.82
N GLY A 106 43.17 23.94 43.81
CA GLY A 106 42.23 22.84 43.85
C GLY A 106 40.80 23.37 43.79
N SER A 107 39.94 22.78 42.97
CA SER A 107 38.50 23.08 42.98
C SER A 107 37.67 21.81 42.98
N LEU A 108 36.51 21.90 43.64
CA LEU A 108 35.46 20.90 43.66
C LEU A 108 34.25 21.49 42.95
N SER A 109 33.89 20.94 41.79
CA SER A 109 32.69 21.35 41.05
C SER A 109 31.60 20.29 41.15
N GLY A 110 30.37 20.70 41.44
CA GLY A 110 29.16 19.89 41.33
C GLY A 110 28.25 20.45 40.24
N MET A 111 27.73 19.59 39.37
CA MET A 111 26.77 19.95 38.32
C MET A 111 25.52 19.07 38.43
N GLY A 112 24.35 19.68 38.33
CA GLY A 112 23.07 19.00 38.20
C GLY A 112 22.33 19.52 36.98
N TYR A 113 21.59 18.63 36.30
CA TYR A 113 20.73 19.00 35.18
C TYR A 113 19.36 18.30 35.30
N TYR A 114 18.32 18.97 34.82
CA TYR A 114 16.98 18.44 34.64
C TYR A 114 16.50 18.84 33.25
N MET A 115 16.02 17.87 32.48
CA MET A 115 15.48 18.07 31.14
C MET A 115 14.12 17.39 31.03
N GLU A 116 13.13 18.12 30.55
CA GLU A 116 11.79 17.62 30.26
C GLU A 116 11.37 18.06 28.85
N SER A 117 10.72 17.16 28.10
CA SER A 117 10.18 17.47 26.78
C SER A 117 8.72 17.00 26.69
N ILE A 118 7.80 17.93 26.48
CA ILE A 118 6.36 17.67 26.49
C ILE A 118 5.66 18.20 25.24
N VAL A 119 4.54 17.56 24.87
CA VAL A 119 3.55 18.19 23.99
C VAL A 119 2.59 19.00 24.86
N ALA A 120 2.87 20.31 24.96
CA ALA A 120 2.07 21.25 25.74
C ALA A 120 0.59 21.22 25.32
N LYS A 121 -0.33 21.56 26.25
CA LYS A 121 -1.78 21.40 26.05
C LYS A 121 -2.28 22.14 24.80
N GLU A 122 -1.78 23.35 24.56
CA GLU A 122 -2.07 24.18 23.39
C GLU A 122 -1.52 23.62 22.08
N SER A 123 -0.54 22.71 22.15
CA SER A 123 0.10 22.06 21.01
C SER A 123 -0.49 20.67 20.71
N ARG A 124 -1.47 20.17 21.48
CA ARG A 124 -2.08 18.83 21.31
C ARG A 124 -3.00 18.70 20.09
N LEU A 125 -3.44 19.82 19.52
CA LEU A 125 -4.20 19.87 18.28
C LEU A 125 -3.50 20.80 17.30
N VAL A 126 -3.05 20.26 16.17
CA VAL A 126 -2.39 21.02 15.10
C VAL A 126 -3.18 20.83 13.81
N THR A 127 -3.57 21.93 13.16
CA THR A 127 -4.21 21.92 11.85
C THR A 127 -3.28 22.56 10.84
N LYS A 128 -2.99 21.85 9.75
CA LYS A 128 -2.15 22.32 8.65
C LYS A 128 -2.86 22.09 7.31
N PRO A 129 -2.76 23.01 6.34
CA PRO A 129 -3.28 22.77 5.00
C PRO A 129 -2.46 21.65 4.34
N MET A 130 -3.13 20.76 3.61
CA MET A 130 -2.48 19.69 2.84
C MET A 130 -2.71 19.92 1.36
N VAL A 131 -1.65 19.81 0.56
CA VAL A 131 -1.67 20.10 -0.87
C VAL A 131 -1.20 18.86 -1.62
N GLY A 132 -2.13 18.23 -2.35
CA GLY A 132 -1.85 17.06 -3.19
C GLY A 132 -0.97 17.38 -4.39
N TYR A 133 -0.36 16.35 -4.98
CA TYR A 133 0.58 16.48 -6.10
C TYR A 133 0.09 17.35 -7.28
N MET A 134 -1.18 17.20 -7.69
CA MET A 134 -1.77 17.96 -8.79
C MET A 134 -1.88 19.46 -8.50
N TYR A 135 -1.90 19.83 -7.23
CA TYR A 135 -2.10 21.20 -6.74
C TYR A 135 -0.85 21.78 -6.09
N ALA A 136 0.32 21.15 -6.27
CA ALA A 136 1.57 21.49 -5.58
C ALA A 136 1.97 22.98 -5.68
N GLU A 137 1.54 23.68 -6.74
CA GLU A 137 1.71 25.13 -6.89
C GLU A 137 1.06 25.97 -5.78
N ASN A 138 0.03 25.46 -5.12
CA ASN A 138 -0.64 26.14 -4.02
C ASN A 138 0.23 26.14 -2.74
N ALA A 139 1.22 25.27 -2.65
CA ALA A 139 2.15 25.23 -1.53
C ALA A 139 3.37 26.16 -1.72
N ASN A 140 3.59 26.74 -2.91
CA ASN A 140 4.78 27.55 -3.21
C ASN A 140 5.04 28.65 -2.15
N ASP A 141 3.98 29.36 -1.76
CA ASP A 141 4.05 30.53 -0.87
C ASP A 141 3.46 30.27 0.53
N ASP A 142 3.15 29.00 0.87
CA ASP A 142 2.63 28.59 2.20
C ASP A 142 3.60 27.64 2.91
N GLU A 143 4.39 28.17 3.84
CA GLU A 143 5.37 27.38 4.61
C GLU A 143 4.73 26.34 5.55
N ASN A 144 3.43 26.48 5.85
CA ASN A 144 2.68 25.55 6.68
C ASN A 144 2.02 24.42 5.88
N ALA A 145 1.98 24.53 4.55
CA ALA A 145 1.42 23.51 3.69
C ALA A 145 2.21 22.21 3.76
N ILE A 146 1.49 21.10 3.97
CA ILE A 146 2.01 19.74 3.84
C ILE A 146 1.95 19.37 2.37
N MET A 147 3.11 19.20 1.76
CA MET A 147 3.24 18.82 0.36
C MET A 147 3.23 17.30 0.20
N ASP A 148 2.74 16.81 -0.93
CA ASP A 148 2.56 15.38 -1.19
C ASP A 148 3.83 14.72 -1.78
N PHE A 149 4.76 14.39 -0.89
CA PHE A 149 6.01 13.70 -1.25
C PHE A 149 6.52 12.84 -0.08
N ASN A 150 7.31 11.84 -0.43
CA ASN A 150 8.10 11.01 0.49
C ASN A 150 9.59 11.17 0.18
N ARG A 151 10.46 10.59 1.01
CA ARG A 151 11.91 10.57 0.75
C ARG A 151 12.44 9.15 0.77
N HIS A 152 13.29 8.84 -0.18
CA HIS A 152 14.11 7.64 -0.14
C HIS A 152 15.27 7.87 0.84
N ASN A 153 15.56 6.89 1.71
CA ASN A 153 16.63 6.97 2.73
C ASN A 153 16.54 8.22 3.61
N ASP A 154 15.35 8.52 4.16
CA ASP A 154 15.20 9.61 5.14
C ASP A 154 15.91 9.24 6.44
N ALA A 155 17.08 9.84 6.64
CA ALA A 155 17.93 9.61 7.80
C ALA A 155 18.83 10.83 8.03
N GLU A 156 19.45 10.89 9.20
CA GLU A 156 20.48 11.89 9.46
C GLU A 156 21.65 11.72 8.46
N VAL A 157 22.05 12.83 7.85
CA VAL A 157 23.17 12.83 6.90
C VAL A 157 24.46 12.94 7.68
N THR A 158 25.30 11.92 7.58
CA THR A 158 26.64 11.85 8.19
C THR A 158 27.71 11.88 7.08
N PRO A 159 28.99 12.13 7.40
CA PRO A 159 30.07 12.00 6.43
C PRO A 159 30.17 10.60 5.77
N ASN A 160 29.61 9.58 6.42
CA ASN A 160 29.59 8.20 5.93
C ASN A 160 28.30 7.85 5.18
N THR A 161 27.34 8.77 5.02
CA THR A 161 26.09 8.52 4.30
C THR A 161 26.38 8.52 2.79
N PRO A 162 26.29 7.36 2.10
CA PRO A 162 26.71 7.25 0.70
C PRO A 162 25.76 7.96 -0.27
N VAL A 163 24.47 8.08 0.09
CA VAL A 163 23.42 8.69 -0.73
C VAL A 163 22.52 9.54 0.17
N ILE A 164 22.40 10.83 -0.12
CA ILE A 164 21.48 11.74 0.57
C ILE A 164 20.02 11.41 0.22
N SER A 165 19.09 11.80 1.10
CA SER A 165 17.68 11.51 0.89
C SER A 165 17.14 12.17 -0.39
N ALA A 166 16.54 11.37 -1.28
CA ALA A 166 15.97 11.85 -2.53
C ALA A 166 14.44 11.97 -2.40
N PRO A 167 13.82 13.12 -2.72
CA PRO A 167 12.38 13.26 -2.68
C PRO A 167 11.72 12.46 -3.80
N GLN A 168 10.61 11.81 -3.48
CA GLN A 168 9.73 11.12 -4.41
C GLN A 168 8.33 11.68 -4.26
N TYR A 169 7.77 12.20 -5.35
CA TYR A 169 6.39 12.68 -5.39
C TYR A 169 5.39 11.56 -5.15
N ASN A 170 4.38 11.85 -4.33
CA ASN A 170 3.28 10.92 -4.07
C ASN A 170 2.13 11.23 -5.04
N TYR A 171 2.29 10.84 -6.30
CA TYR A 171 1.21 10.94 -7.28
C TYR A 171 0.26 9.75 -7.17
N ASP A 172 -1.01 9.97 -7.50
CA ASP A 172 -1.97 8.89 -7.66
C ASP A 172 -1.74 8.10 -8.96
N VAL A 173 -1.98 6.80 -8.90
CA VAL A 173 -1.99 5.89 -10.05
C VAL A 173 -3.39 5.32 -10.19
N PHE A 174 -3.97 5.45 -11.39
CA PHE A 174 -5.29 4.96 -11.71
C PHE A 174 -5.18 3.74 -12.63
N SER A 175 -5.90 2.67 -12.30
CA SER A 175 -6.12 1.55 -13.21
C SER A 175 -7.40 1.81 -14.01
N VAL A 176 -7.26 1.90 -15.32
CA VAL A 176 -8.34 2.13 -16.28
C VAL A 176 -8.75 0.77 -16.85
N GLN A 177 -10.05 0.48 -16.79
CA GLN A 177 -10.62 -0.79 -17.25
C GLN A 177 -11.89 -0.53 -18.08
N GLY A 178 -11.93 -1.06 -19.29
CA GLY A 178 -13.09 -0.97 -20.19
C GLY A 178 -13.08 -2.08 -21.23
N GLU A 179 -14.12 -2.14 -22.06
CA GLU A 179 -14.20 -3.13 -23.14
C GLU A 179 -13.01 -2.99 -24.11
N GLY A 180 -12.14 -3.99 -24.19
CA GLY A 180 -10.99 -3.94 -25.10
C GLY A 180 -9.92 -2.89 -24.75
N THR A 181 -10.01 -2.25 -23.58
CA THR A 181 -8.98 -1.35 -23.05
C THR A 181 -8.62 -1.67 -21.60
N GLY A 182 -7.33 -1.64 -21.31
CA GLY A 182 -6.79 -1.82 -19.97
C GLY A 182 -5.43 -1.15 -19.89
N SER A 183 -5.27 -0.21 -18.96
CA SER A 183 -4.00 0.49 -18.76
C SER A 183 -3.90 1.07 -17.36
N ASN A 184 -2.69 1.44 -16.95
CA ASN A 184 -2.48 2.26 -15.77
C ASN A 184 -2.04 3.65 -16.23
N ILE A 185 -2.56 4.69 -15.59
CA ILE A 185 -2.19 6.07 -15.84
C ILE A 185 -1.77 6.73 -14.52
N ARG A 186 -0.88 7.71 -14.61
CA ARG A 186 -0.53 8.54 -13.47
C ARG A 186 -0.37 9.99 -13.87
N ALA A 187 -0.46 10.88 -12.90
CA ALA A 187 -0.18 12.30 -13.10
C ALA A 187 1.32 12.53 -13.30
N TYR A 188 1.63 13.43 -14.22
CA TYR A 188 2.95 14.02 -14.45
C TYR A 188 2.81 15.53 -14.42
N ARG A 189 3.86 16.22 -14.00
CA ARG A 189 3.93 17.68 -14.11
C ARG A 189 4.70 18.11 -15.36
N GLY A 190 4.19 19.13 -16.03
CA GLY A 190 4.87 19.85 -17.11
C GLY A 190 5.88 20.87 -16.61
N ASP A 191 6.10 20.96 -15.30
CA ASP A 191 7.04 21.86 -14.65
C ASP A 191 7.94 21.14 -13.64
N MET A 192 9.02 21.82 -13.25
CA MET A 192 9.95 21.39 -12.21
C MET A 192 9.75 22.27 -10.99
N GLY A 193 9.44 21.68 -9.85
CA GLY A 193 9.28 22.39 -8.58
C GLY A 193 10.10 21.79 -7.45
N THR A 194 10.15 22.52 -6.34
CA THR A 194 10.78 22.10 -5.09
C THR A 194 9.73 21.58 -4.12
N VAL A 195 10.07 20.55 -3.36
CA VAL A 195 9.25 20.03 -2.25
C VAL A 195 9.96 20.26 -0.93
N ARG A 196 9.19 20.43 0.14
CA ARG A 196 9.71 20.72 1.48
C ARG A 196 8.75 20.27 2.57
N ASP A 197 9.30 20.06 3.75
CA ASP A 197 8.51 19.84 4.95
C ASP A 197 7.77 21.13 5.34
N ASN A 198 6.62 20.96 6.00
CA ASN A 198 5.93 22.06 6.65
C ASN A 198 6.75 22.57 7.85
N VAL A 199 6.65 23.86 8.14
CA VAL A 199 7.36 24.43 9.28
C VAL A 199 6.82 23.90 10.60
N THR A 200 7.73 23.35 11.41
CA THR A 200 7.52 22.92 12.79
C THR A 200 8.70 23.37 13.63
N ALA A 201 8.45 24.05 14.75
CA ALA A 201 9.49 24.53 15.66
C ALA A 201 9.20 24.09 17.09
N SER A 202 10.24 23.69 17.82
CA SER A 202 10.15 23.50 19.27
C SER A 202 10.04 24.85 19.98
N LYS A 203 9.41 24.84 21.15
CA LYS A 203 9.39 25.96 22.09
C LYS A 203 10.32 25.64 23.23
N ASP A 204 11.09 26.62 23.68
CA ASP A 204 12.04 26.43 24.77
C ASP A 204 11.66 27.29 25.98
N GLN A 205 11.72 26.69 27.16
CA GLN A 205 11.66 27.36 28.45
C GLN A 205 12.92 26.94 29.23
N ASN A 206 14.02 27.65 29.03
CA ASN A 206 15.32 27.25 29.56
C ASN A 206 15.80 28.24 30.63
N PHE A 207 16.30 27.71 31.76
CA PHE A 207 16.79 28.49 32.90
C PHE A 207 18.09 27.87 33.43
N SER A 208 19.19 28.62 33.43
CA SER A 208 20.47 28.18 34.00
C SER A 208 21.00 29.17 35.05
N LEU A 209 21.40 28.64 36.21
CA LEU A 209 21.94 29.41 37.32
C LEU A 209 23.25 28.75 37.82
N GLY A 210 24.37 29.47 37.73
CA GLY A 210 25.68 29.04 38.21
C GLY A 210 26.22 29.94 39.33
N VAL A 211 26.75 29.35 40.39
CA VAL A 211 27.32 30.07 41.54
C VAL A 211 28.73 29.55 41.82
N ASP A 212 29.72 30.44 41.71
CA ASP A 212 31.13 30.12 41.97
C ASP A 212 31.59 30.76 43.29
N LEU A 213 32.09 29.93 44.21
CA LEU A 213 32.57 30.35 45.53
C LEU A 213 34.03 29.92 45.72
N ALA A 214 34.97 30.86 45.59
CA ALA A 214 36.38 30.64 45.90
C ALA A 214 36.76 31.32 47.23
N LEU A 215 37.30 30.54 48.18
CA LEU A 215 37.46 30.97 49.58
C LEU A 215 38.51 32.07 49.83
N ILE A 216 39.21 32.59 48.82
CA ILE A 216 40.22 33.66 48.99
C ILE A 216 40.28 34.60 47.77
N SER A 217 39.20 35.38 47.52
CA SER A 217 39.13 36.61 46.67
C SER A 217 38.39 36.60 45.32
N HIS A 218 37.65 35.54 44.95
CA HIS A 218 36.79 35.59 43.75
C HIS A 218 35.38 35.07 44.01
N TYR A 219 34.38 35.91 43.73
CA TYR A 219 32.96 35.57 43.73
C TYR A 219 32.42 35.81 42.33
N GLY A 220 31.84 34.78 41.71
CA GLY A 220 31.25 34.85 40.38
C GLY A 220 29.83 34.31 40.41
N THR A 221 28.88 35.05 39.84
CA THR A 221 27.54 34.53 39.54
C THR A 221 27.38 34.53 38.04
N ASN A 222 27.05 33.38 37.47
CA ASN A 222 26.78 33.27 36.05
C ASN A 222 25.30 32.98 35.83
N PHE A 223 24.65 33.83 35.03
CA PHE A 223 23.26 33.67 34.63
C PHE A 223 23.22 33.48 33.12
N ASN A 224 22.68 32.35 32.66
CA ASN A 224 22.56 32.08 31.23
C ASN A 224 21.13 31.67 30.90
N VAL A 225 20.55 32.35 29.91
CA VAL A 225 19.34 31.89 29.23
C VAL A 225 19.79 31.32 27.89
N VAL A 226 19.78 30.00 27.77
CA VAL A 226 20.14 29.30 26.53
C VAL A 226 18.85 29.06 25.76
N SER A 227 18.70 29.64 24.57
CA SER A 227 17.55 29.37 23.69
C SER A 227 18.05 28.58 22.48
N THR A 228 17.60 27.34 22.33
CA THR A 228 18.03 26.43 21.26
C THR A 228 16.82 25.79 20.56
N PRO A 229 15.88 26.60 20.03
CA PRO A 229 14.70 26.05 19.37
C PRO A 229 15.13 25.28 18.12
N SER A 230 14.68 24.04 18.01
CA SER A 230 14.85 23.23 16.82
C SER A 230 13.73 23.56 15.84
N LYS A 231 14.08 24.09 14.65
CA LYS A 231 13.15 24.35 13.55
C LYS A 231 13.38 23.35 12.42
N SER A 232 12.30 22.74 11.95
CA SER A 232 12.24 21.93 10.72
C SER A 232 11.35 22.63 9.69
N GLY A 233 11.72 22.56 8.41
CA GLY A 233 11.01 23.18 7.30
C GLY A 233 11.88 23.28 6.04
N GLY A 234 11.37 23.94 4.99
CA GLY A 234 12.15 24.21 3.78
C GLY A 234 13.32 25.17 4.01
N TRP A 235 14.39 25.00 3.21
CA TRP A 235 15.51 25.94 3.17
C TRP A 235 15.08 27.22 2.45
N ASN A 236 14.48 28.16 3.20
CA ASN A 236 13.77 29.32 2.67
C ASN A 236 14.48 30.67 2.87
N ASP A 237 15.81 30.67 3.00
CA ASP A 237 16.58 31.91 3.07
C ASP A 237 16.96 32.43 1.66
N ASN A 238 17.63 33.58 1.61
CA ASN A 238 18.11 34.19 0.36
C ASN A 238 19.28 33.44 -0.29
N GLN A 239 19.83 32.40 0.35
CA GLN A 239 20.92 31.58 -0.16
C GLN A 239 20.40 30.42 -1.01
N ASN A 240 19.13 30.04 -0.87
CA ASN A 240 18.49 29.07 -1.76
C ASN A 240 17.79 29.75 -2.95
N LYS A 241 18.51 29.91 -4.06
CA LYS A 241 17.97 30.51 -5.28
C LYS A 241 16.95 29.60 -6.00
N LEU A 242 16.94 28.30 -5.72
CA LEU A 242 15.98 27.37 -6.33
C LEU A 242 14.54 27.66 -5.90
N ASN A 243 14.33 28.23 -4.70
CA ASN A 243 12.99 28.63 -4.25
C ASN A 243 12.33 29.66 -5.17
N TYR A 244 13.12 30.41 -5.93
CA TYR A 244 12.61 31.39 -6.89
C TYR A 244 12.52 30.83 -8.30
N THR A 245 13.51 30.02 -8.71
CA THR A 245 13.60 29.48 -10.09
C THR A 245 12.74 28.23 -10.32
N MET A 246 12.66 27.35 -9.33
CA MET A 246 11.95 26.06 -9.36
C MET A 246 10.66 26.12 -8.51
N LYS A 247 9.80 27.09 -8.83
CA LYS A 247 8.42 27.12 -8.32
C LYS A 247 7.51 26.35 -9.27
N PHE A 248 6.58 25.58 -8.72
CA PHE A 248 5.52 24.98 -9.51
C PHE A 248 4.68 26.08 -10.19
N GLY A 249 4.42 25.94 -11.49
CA GLY A 249 3.67 26.91 -12.27
C GLY A 249 2.17 26.85 -11.94
N LYS A 250 1.55 28.03 -11.79
CA LYS A 250 0.10 28.13 -11.68
C LYS A 250 -0.58 27.81 -13.03
N PRO A 251 -1.75 27.17 -13.03
CA PRO A 251 -2.54 26.97 -14.25
C PRO A 251 -2.80 28.31 -14.96
N ASN A 252 -2.63 28.36 -16.28
CA ASN A 252 -2.88 29.54 -17.12
C ASN A 252 -2.12 30.83 -16.73
N ALA A 253 -1.06 30.76 -15.91
CA ALA A 253 -0.32 31.95 -15.45
C ALA A 253 0.23 32.83 -16.58
N ASP A 254 0.51 32.24 -17.73
CA ASP A 254 1.20 32.90 -18.85
C ASP A 254 0.29 33.14 -20.07
N ASN A 255 -1.03 32.90 -19.99
CA ASN A 255 -2.00 32.94 -21.12
C ASN A 255 -1.57 32.12 -22.36
N LYS A 256 -0.59 31.21 -22.22
CA LYS A 256 -0.14 30.33 -23.29
C LYS A 256 -0.97 29.05 -23.28
N SER A 257 -1.75 28.84 -24.33
CA SER A 257 -2.59 27.64 -24.51
C SER A 257 -1.80 26.31 -24.57
N SER A 258 -0.47 26.38 -24.78
CA SER A 258 0.40 25.21 -24.95
C SER A 258 0.93 24.62 -23.64
N PHE A 259 0.91 25.35 -22.53
CA PHE A 259 1.41 24.85 -21.25
C PHE A 259 0.33 24.01 -20.55
N GLU A 260 0.66 22.77 -20.22
CA GLU A 260 -0.16 21.85 -19.44
C GLU A 260 0.60 21.52 -18.16
N ASN A 261 0.18 22.14 -17.04
CA ASN A 261 0.85 21.99 -15.75
C ASN A 261 0.78 20.55 -15.25
N ILE A 262 -0.37 19.90 -15.40
CA ILE A 262 -0.60 18.49 -15.06
C ILE A 262 -1.14 17.75 -16.28
N TYR A 263 -0.54 16.60 -16.60
CA TYR A 263 -1.04 15.70 -17.63
C TYR A 263 -0.96 14.24 -17.16
N PHE A 264 -1.81 13.39 -17.73
CA PHE A 264 -1.82 11.96 -17.44
C PHE A 264 -1.24 11.18 -18.61
N ARG A 265 -0.48 10.13 -18.29
CA ARG A 265 0.20 9.27 -19.25
C ARG A 265 0.34 7.85 -18.72
N THR A 266 0.34 6.88 -19.62
CA THR A 266 0.65 5.49 -19.30
C THR A 266 2.15 5.32 -19.04
N PRO A 267 2.56 4.76 -17.88
CA PRO A 267 3.94 4.41 -17.61
C PRO A 267 4.48 3.39 -18.62
N GLY A 268 5.66 3.65 -19.19
CA GLY A 268 6.28 2.77 -20.18
C GLY A 268 5.77 2.96 -21.61
N GLU A 269 4.86 3.90 -21.83
CA GLU A 269 4.45 4.30 -23.18
C GLU A 269 5.62 4.87 -23.97
N THR A 270 5.79 4.45 -25.23
CA THR A 270 6.86 4.93 -26.11
C THR A 270 6.41 6.19 -26.86
N THR A 271 6.98 7.34 -26.48
CA THR A 271 6.74 8.63 -27.16
C THR A 271 8.09 9.29 -27.45
N VAL A 272 8.09 10.23 -28.40
CA VAL A 272 9.29 11.00 -28.73
C VAL A 272 9.58 12.01 -27.61
N THR A 273 10.78 11.96 -27.03
CA THR A 273 11.25 12.93 -26.03
C THR A 273 11.50 14.29 -26.68
N ASN A 274 11.16 15.38 -25.98
CA ASN A 274 11.50 16.73 -26.41
C ASN A 274 12.97 17.03 -26.09
N ASP A 275 13.78 17.27 -27.13
CA ASP A 275 15.23 17.52 -27.01
C ASP A 275 15.55 18.75 -26.15
N GLU A 276 14.78 19.83 -26.26
CA GLU A 276 14.99 21.05 -25.48
C GLU A 276 14.82 20.80 -23.98
N VAL A 277 13.79 20.02 -23.61
CA VAL A 277 13.54 19.64 -22.21
C VAL A 277 14.65 18.73 -21.69
N ALA A 278 15.13 17.79 -22.51
CA ALA A 278 16.24 16.91 -22.14
C ALA A 278 17.55 17.70 -21.97
N ASP A 279 17.83 18.66 -22.84
CA ASP A 279 19.00 19.54 -22.73
C ASP A 279 18.96 20.44 -21.50
N ASN A 280 17.77 20.89 -21.08
CA ASN A 280 17.60 21.71 -19.87
C ASN A 280 17.95 20.98 -18.56
N ILE A 281 18.05 19.65 -18.58
CA ILE A 281 18.43 18.83 -17.41
C ILE A 281 19.78 18.11 -17.58
N GLY A 282 20.51 18.38 -18.67
CA GLY A 282 21.81 17.74 -18.95
C GLY A 282 21.72 16.36 -19.62
N ARG A 283 20.58 16.01 -20.23
CA ARG A 283 20.29 14.71 -20.88
C ARG A 283 20.61 13.52 -19.96
N ASP A 284 21.47 12.60 -20.43
CA ASP A 284 21.88 11.38 -19.72
C ASP A 284 23.11 11.61 -18.81
N ASN A 285 23.62 12.84 -18.71
CA ASN A 285 24.78 13.14 -17.88
C ASN A 285 24.40 13.07 -16.39
N LEU A 286 25.38 12.72 -15.55
CA LEU A 286 25.21 12.87 -14.11
C LEU A 286 25.24 14.37 -13.79
N VAL A 287 24.27 14.85 -13.02
CA VAL A 287 24.16 16.27 -12.67
C VAL A 287 24.03 16.50 -11.17
N ARG A 288 24.54 17.64 -10.70
CA ARG A 288 24.31 18.13 -9.33
C ARG A 288 24.11 19.64 -9.30
N PHE A 289 23.35 20.14 -8.35
CA PHE A 289 23.22 21.59 -8.14
C PHE A 289 24.56 22.22 -7.76
N GLN A 290 24.83 23.39 -8.31
CA GLN A 290 26.00 24.19 -7.95
C GLN A 290 25.82 24.82 -6.57
N LEU A 291 26.79 24.57 -5.68
CA LEU A 291 26.94 25.27 -4.40
C LEU A 291 28.07 26.29 -4.55
N SER A 292 27.78 27.57 -4.33
CA SER A 292 28.78 28.64 -4.38
C SER A 292 29.07 29.16 -2.98
N PRO A 293 30.34 29.35 -2.59
CA PRO A 293 30.67 29.95 -1.31
C PRO A 293 30.23 31.41 -1.27
N THR A 294 29.60 31.84 -0.19
CA THR A 294 29.22 33.24 0.06
C THR A 294 29.57 33.58 1.50
N GLY A 295 30.81 34.01 1.74
CA GLY A 295 31.35 34.20 3.09
C GLY A 295 31.44 32.87 3.85
N ASN A 296 30.86 32.81 5.06
CA ASN A 296 30.80 31.61 5.90
C ASN A 296 29.58 30.70 5.60
N SER A 297 28.86 30.94 4.51
CA SER A 297 27.67 30.16 4.15
C SER A 297 27.69 29.74 2.68
N ALA A 298 26.94 28.69 2.33
CA ALA A 298 26.87 28.16 0.97
C ALA A 298 25.55 28.59 0.30
N THR A 299 25.66 29.17 -0.90
CA THR A 299 24.51 29.53 -1.75
C THR A 299 24.20 28.40 -2.72
N LEU A 300 22.94 27.94 -2.75
CA LEU A 300 22.44 26.99 -3.72
C LEU A 300 22.00 27.72 -5.00
N GLU A 301 22.78 27.54 -6.07
CA GLU A 301 22.57 28.20 -7.35
C GLU A 301 21.54 27.48 -8.23
N SER A 302 20.86 28.23 -9.11
CA SER A 302 19.94 27.68 -10.13
C SER A 302 20.67 27.13 -11.35
N ARG A 303 21.73 26.36 -11.11
CA ARG A 303 22.61 25.78 -12.12
C ARG A 303 22.99 24.34 -11.78
N LEU A 304 23.14 23.51 -12.81
CA LEU A 304 23.57 22.12 -12.69
C LEU A 304 24.99 21.96 -13.24
N TYR A 305 25.91 21.43 -12.44
CA TYR A 305 27.17 20.89 -12.96
C TYR A 305 26.91 19.55 -13.65
N GLN A 306 27.64 19.28 -14.73
CA GLN A 306 27.52 18.05 -15.50
C GLN A 306 28.77 17.18 -15.39
N PHE A 307 28.58 15.87 -15.31
CA PHE A 307 29.62 14.86 -15.23
C PHE A 307 29.35 13.75 -16.24
N ASN A 308 30.41 13.22 -16.85
CA ASN A 308 30.30 12.13 -17.79
C ASN A 308 29.85 10.84 -17.06
N LYS A 309 28.80 10.19 -17.54
CA LYS A 309 28.25 8.98 -16.89
C LYS A 309 29.22 7.79 -16.82
N LYS A 310 30.25 7.73 -17.69
CA LYS A 310 31.23 6.65 -17.75
C LYS A 310 32.50 6.97 -16.97
N THR A 311 33.05 8.17 -17.13
CA THR A 311 34.33 8.55 -16.51
C THR A 311 34.15 9.22 -15.16
N LEU A 312 32.93 9.71 -14.84
CA LEU A 312 32.61 10.51 -13.65
C LEU A 312 33.37 11.85 -13.58
N GLU A 313 34.08 12.22 -14.64
CA GLU A 313 34.78 13.49 -14.75
C GLU A 313 33.81 14.62 -15.06
N GLN A 314 34.08 15.80 -14.51
CA GLN A 314 33.29 16.99 -14.78
C GLN A 314 33.44 17.40 -16.25
N ILE A 315 32.33 17.71 -16.90
CA ILE A 315 32.29 18.16 -18.29
C ILE A 315 32.60 19.66 -18.32
N THR A 316 33.66 20.06 -19.01
CA THR A 316 34.10 21.47 -19.10
C THR A 316 33.74 22.15 -20.43
N ILE A 317 33.32 21.39 -21.45
CA ILE A 317 33.03 21.88 -22.82
C ILE A 317 31.79 21.15 -23.37
N PRO A 318 30.82 21.81 -24.05
CA PRO A 318 30.77 23.23 -24.41
C PRO A 318 30.13 24.15 -23.35
N THR A 319 29.53 23.60 -22.29
CA THR A 319 29.03 24.37 -21.14
C THR A 319 29.20 23.57 -19.85
N GLU A 320 30.05 24.08 -18.94
CA GLU A 320 30.33 23.49 -17.62
C GLU A 320 29.07 23.34 -16.77
N THR A 321 28.10 24.23 -16.96
CA THR A 321 26.85 24.26 -16.21
C THR A 321 25.62 24.43 -17.09
N VAL A 322 24.49 23.86 -16.68
CA VAL A 322 23.17 24.11 -17.27
C VAL A 322 22.41 25.08 -16.38
N SER A 323 22.04 26.25 -16.91
CA SER A 323 21.18 27.21 -16.21
C SER A 323 19.72 26.73 -16.23
N LEU A 324 19.03 26.81 -15.09
CA LEU A 324 17.62 26.46 -14.96
C LEU A 324 16.68 27.67 -15.13
N ILE A 325 17.22 28.89 -15.24
CA ILE A 325 16.42 30.12 -15.33
C ILE A 325 15.57 30.09 -16.61
N GLY A 326 14.24 30.20 -16.44
CA GLY A 326 13.28 30.16 -17.54
C GLY A 326 13.09 28.78 -18.19
N LYS A 327 13.72 27.73 -17.65
CA LYS A 327 13.79 26.39 -18.24
C LYS A 327 13.09 25.31 -17.40
N THR A 328 12.37 25.73 -16.35
CA THR A 328 11.67 24.86 -15.40
C THR A 328 10.25 24.50 -15.83
N LYS A 329 9.77 25.00 -16.97
CA LYS A 329 8.47 24.64 -17.56
C LYS A 329 8.66 24.09 -18.96
N ARG A 330 7.86 23.10 -19.34
CA ARG A 330 7.80 22.59 -20.71
C ARG A 330 7.16 23.64 -21.64
N PRO A 331 7.74 23.89 -22.82
CA PRO A 331 7.19 24.86 -23.77
C PRO A 331 5.92 24.37 -24.48
N GLU A 332 5.81 23.05 -24.65
CA GLU A 332 4.73 22.37 -25.36
C GLU A 332 4.16 21.20 -24.54
N ARG A 333 2.94 20.78 -24.86
CA ARG A 333 2.28 19.62 -24.26
C ARG A 333 3.02 18.33 -24.61
N GLU A 334 3.05 17.40 -23.67
CA GLU A 334 3.69 16.11 -23.91
C GLU A 334 2.91 15.30 -24.95
N LYS A 335 3.64 14.73 -25.92
CA LYS A 335 3.07 13.80 -26.90
C LYS A 335 2.63 12.52 -26.20
N ARG A 336 1.40 12.08 -26.49
CA ARG A 336 0.74 10.90 -25.92
C ARG A 336 0.02 10.13 -27.02
N THR A 337 0.03 8.81 -26.92
CA THR A 337 -0.65 7.84 -27.79
C THR A 337 -2.05 7.50 -27.26
N GLN A 338 -2.28 7.63 -25.95
CA GLN A 338 -3.60 7.62 -25.32
C GLN A 338 -3.77 8.96 -24.57
N VAL A 339 -4.82 9.71 -24.89
CA VAL A 339 -5.04 11.03 -24.28
C VAL A 339 -6.04 10.89 -23.16
N THR A 340 -5.56 11.07 -21.93
CA THR A 340 -6.43 11.14 -20.76
C THR A 340 -6.56 12.58 -20.28
N THR A 341 -7.80 13.03 -20.11
CA THR A 341 -8.15 14.32 -19.53
C THR A 341 -9.02 14.13 -18.29
N MET A 342 -8.93 15.07 -17.36
CA MET A 342 -9.71 15.06 -16.13
C MET A 342 -10.41 16.39 -15.97
N LEU A 343 -11.65 16.34 -15.47
CA LEU A 343 -12.42 17.51 -15.11
C LEU A 343 -12.63 17.52 -13.59
N THR A 344 -12.43 18.68 -12.99
CA THR A 344 -12.80 18.91 -11.61
C THR A 344 -14.34 18.88 -11.47
N ALA A 345 -14.87 18.76 -10.25
CA ALA A 345 -16.30 18.83 -10.01
C ALA A 345 -16.94 20.10 -10.58
N HIS A 346 -16.22 21.21 -10.48
CA HIS A 346 -16.62 22.49 -11.07
C HIS A 346 -16.67 22.47 -12.60
N ASP A 347 -15.66 21.90 -13.23
CA ASP A 347 -15.57 21.89 -14.69
C ASP A 347 -16.52 20.85 -15.30
N ALA A 348 -16.62 19.66 -14.68
CA ALA A 348 -17.56 18.62 -15.07
C ALA A 348 -19.03 19.09 -14.95
N GLY A 349 -19.33 19.97 -14.00
CA GLY A 349 -20.64 20.62 -13.88
C GLY A 349 -21.00 21.55 -15.04
N LYS A 350 -20.05 21.91 -15.89
CA LYS A 350 -20.24 22.83 -17.02
C LYS A 350 -20.07 22.16 -18.38
N VAL A 351 -19.03 21.32 -18.52
CA VAL A 351 -18.60 20.74 -19.79
C VAL A 351 -18.45 19.21 -19.76
N GLY A 352 -18.75 18.57 -18.63
CA GLY A 352 -18.75 17.11 -18.55
C GLY A 352 -19.88 16.49 -19.36
N LEU A 353 -19.77 15.21 -19.69
CA LEU A 353 -20.81 14.48 -20.45
C LEU A 353 -22.17 14.53 -19.73
N GLU A 354 -22.15 14.46 -18.41
CA GLU A 354 -23.33 14.69 -17.58
C GLU A 354 -23.05 15.85 -16.62
N LYS A 355 -23.79 16.96 -16.73
CA LYS A 355 -23.57 18.14 -15.88
C LYS A 355 -23.90 17.89 -14.40
N GLU A 356 -24.76 16.91 -14.14
CA GLU A 356 -25.09 16.43 -12.80
C GLU A 356 -24.90 14.92 -12.71
N ILE A 357 -24.64 14.40 -11.51
CA ILE A 357 -24.53 12.96 -11.29
C ILE A 357 -25.95 12.39 -11.23
N ARG A 358 -26.26 11.37 -12.02
CA ARG A 358 -27.58 10.74 -12.06
C ARG A 358 -27.62 9.48 -11.19
N SER A 359 -28.51 9.44 -10.21
CA SER A 359 -28.80 8.24 -9.42
C SER A 359 -30.12 7.62 -9.85
N TYR A 360 -30.07 6.51 -10.58
CA TYR A 360 -31.27 5.88 -11.13
C TYR A 360 -32.06 5.12 -10.07
N THR A 361 -33.38 5.19 -10.16
CA THR A 361 -34.33 4.54 -9.22
C THR A 361 -34.67 3.10 -9.62
N GLY A 362 -34.34 2.70 -10.85
CA GLY A 362 -34.75 1.40 -11.42
C GLY A 362 -36.18 1.37 -11.95
N THR A 363 -36.88 2.51 -11.94
CA THR A 363 -38.23 2.65 -12.50
C THR A 363 -38.22 3.39 -13.83
N LEU A 364 -39.26 3.18 -14.65
CA LEU A 364 -39.47 3.93 -15.88
C LEU A 364 -40.53 5.01 -15.68
N ASP A 365 -40.36 6.15 -16.33
CA ASP A 365 -41.35 7.22 -16.42
C ASP A 365 -42.43 6.91 -17.47
N GLU A 366 -43.35 7.86 -17.67
CA GLU A 366 -44.42 7.76 -18.67
C GLU A 366 -43.90 7.65 -20.11
N ASN A 367 -42.67 8.11 -20.36
CA ASN A 367 -42.00 8.06 -21.66
C ASN A 367 -41.12 6.81 -21.82
N SER A 368 -41.18 5.86 -20.88
CA SER A 368 -40.36 4.66 -20.84
C SER A 368 -38.85 4.95 -20.75
N GLN A 369 -38.46 6.06 -20.14
CA GLN A 369 -37.08 6.41 -19.77
C GLN A 369 -36.82 6.08 -18.31
N LEU A 370 -35.58 5.75 -17.96
CA LEU A 370 -35.22 5.48 -16.57
C LEU A 370 -35.28 6.75 -15.73
N VAL A 371 -36.04 6.70 -14.64
CA VAL A 371 -36.14 7.79 -13.66
C VAL A 371 -34.87 7.86 -12.83
N TYR A 372 -34.32 9.06 -12.68
CA TYR A 372 -33.16 9.34 -11.84
C TYR A 372 -33.37 10.54 -10.93
N GLU A 373 -32.62 10.55 -9.84
CA GLU A 373 -32.46 11.69 -8.95
C GLU A 373 -31.14 12.40 -9.29
N PRO A 374 -31.18 13.71 -9.64
CA PRO A 374 -29.96 14.47 -9.90
C PRO A 374 -29.23 14.79 -8.59
N ILE A 375 -27.91 14.61 -8.62
CA ILE A 375 -27.01 14.93 -7.52
C ILE A 375 -26.00 15.96 -8.03
N SER A 376 -25.94 17.11 -7.37
CA SER A 376 -24.96 18.14 -7.70
C SER A 376 -23.53 17.63 -7.54
N ARG A 377 -22.67 17.96 -8.51
CA ARG A 377 -21.23 17.70 -8.45
C ARG A 377 -20.54 18.53 -7.35
N GLU A 378 -21.17 19.61 -6.89
CA GLU A 378 -20.65 20.54 -5.87
C GLU A 378 -21.59 20.68 -4.66
N PHE A 379 -21.74 19.61 -3.87
CA PHE A 379 -22.57 19.65 -2.66
C PHE A 379 -22.02 18.79 -1.52
N ASP A 380 -22.26 19.25 -0.28
CA ASP A 380 -21.86 18.58 0.96
C ASP A 380 -20.35 18.26 0.99
N PHE A 381 -19.98 16.99 0.85
CA PHE A 381 -18.60 16.53 0.86
C PHE A 381 -17.94 16.48 -0.53
N ARG A 382 -18.68 16.75 -1.61
CA ARG A 382 -18.14 16.91 -2.97
C ARG A 382 -17.65 18.34 -3.15
N LYS A 383 -16.34 18.54 -3.29
CA LYS A 383 -15.72 19.86 -3.39
C LYS A 383 -15.35 20.17 -4.83
N LYS A 384 -15.38 21.47 -5.17
CA LYS A 384 -15.12 22.01 -6.52
C LYS A 384 -13.84 21.48 -7.16
N HIS A 385 -12.79 21.28 -6.36
CA HIS A 385 -11.45 20.85 -6.80
C HIS A 385 -11.27 19.32 -6.81
N HIS A 386 -12.28 18.53 -6.45
CA HIS A 386 -12.18 17.08 -6.60
C HIS A 386 -12.25 16.70 -8.07
N ILE A 387 -11.52 15.69 -8.51
CA ILE A 387 -11.77 15.08 -9.82
C ILE A 387 -13.19 14.54 -9.81
N SER A 388 -13.92 14.76 -10.89
CA SER A 388 -15.31 14.31 -11.02
C SER A 388 -15.62 13.62 -12.33
N GLU A 389 -14.79 13.80 -13.37
CA GLU A 389 -14.91 13.06 -14.62
C GLU A 389 -13.51 12.81 -15.19
N ILE A 390 -13.28 11.60 -15.68
CA ILE A 390 -12.04 11.22 -16.38
C ILE A 390 -12.43 10.73 -17.77
N ASN A 391 -11.81 11.31 -18.79
CA ASN A 391 -12.03 10.96 -20.19
C ASN A 391 -10.77 10.33 -20.76
N VAL A 392 -10.90 9.13 -21.32
CA VAL A 392 -9.81 8.40 -21.97
C VAL A 392 -10.12 8.26 -23.46
N LEU A 393 -9.30 8.89 -24.30
CA LEU A 393 -9.37 8.79 -25.75
C LEU A 393 -8.36 7.75 -26.25
N GLU A 394 -8.87 6.69 -26.84
CA GLU A 394 -8.08 5.60 -27.41
C GLU A 394 -7.54 5.91 -28.81
N LYS A 395 -6.55 5.12 -29.24
CA LYS A 395 -5.94 5.23 -30.59
C LYS A 395 -6.93 5.03 -31.73
N ASN A 396 -8.00 4.28 -31.50
CA ASN A 396 -9.09 4.06 -32.47
C ASN A 396 -10.13 5.19 -32.48
N GLY A 397 -9.95 6.22 -31.65
CA GLY A 397 -10.86 7.36 -31.52
C GLY A 397 -12.05 7.13 -30.57
N MET A 398 -12.22 5.92 -30.02
CA MET A 398 -13.25 5.66 -29.01
C MET A 398 -12.94 6.44 -27.74
N ARG A 399 -13.97 7.01 -27.11
CA ARG A 399 -13.85 7.75 -25.86
C ARG A 399 -14.56 7.02 -24.72
N TYR A 400 -13.83 6.74 -23.66
CA TYR A 400 -14.34 6.20 -22.41
C TYR A 400 -14.52 7.35 -21.43
N VAL A 401 -15.74 7.52 -20.95
CA VAL A 401 -16.11 8.60 -20.03
C VAL A 401 -16.42 8.01 -18.67
N TYR A 402 -15.55 8.26 -17.69
CA TYR A 402 -15.75 7.89 -16.30
C TYR A 402 -16.31 9.09 -15.53
N GLY A 403 -17.60 9.35 -15.70
CA GLY A 403 -18.27 10.56 -15.22
C GLY A 403 -18.83 10.52 -13.80
N LEU A 404 -18.77 9.36 -13.12
CA LEU A 404 -19.35 9.17 -11.79
C LEU A 404 -18.28 8.92 -10.72
N PRO A 405 -17.96 9.92 -9.88
CA PRO A 405 -17.01 9.78 -8.78
C PRO A 405 -17.68 9.09 -7.58
N VAL A 406 -17.11 7.97 -7.14
CA VAL A 406 -17.49 7.27 -5.92
C VAL A 406 -16.62 7.75 -4.78
N TYR A 407 -17.25 8.15 -3.68
CA TYR A 407 -16.54 8.76 -2.56
C TYR A 407 -16.28 7.80 -1.40
N ASN A 408 -15.05 7.84 -0.89
CA ASN A 408 -14.80 7.59 0.52
C ASN A 408 -15.12 8.90 1.26
N ILE A 409 -16.07 8.86 2.19
CA ILE A 409 -16.63 10.06 2.85
C ILE A 409 -15.75 10.47 4.02
N VAL A 410 -15.28 9.49 4.80
CA VAL A 410 -14.35 9.72 5.90
C VAL A 410 -13.55 8.47 6.16
N GLN A 411 -12.28 8.63 6.48
CA GLN A 411 -11.45 7.57 7.01
C GLN A 411 -10.79 8.06 8.30
N LYS A 412 -10.85 7.25 9.35
CA LYS A 412 -10.25 7.52 10.65
C LYS A 412 -9.34 6.37 11.03
N ASP A 413 -8.12 6.69 11.45
CA ASP A 413 -7.22 5.72 12.06
C ASP A 413 -6.85 6.16 13.46
N PHE A 414 -6.84 5.20 14.36
CA PHE A 414 -6.50 5.37 15.76
C PHE A 414 -5.28 4.50 16.06
N THR A 415 -4.31 5.07 16.75
CA THR A 415 -3.22 4.35 17.40
C THR A 415 -3.14 4.84 18.84
N PHE A 416 -3.26 3.94 19.82
CA PHE A 416 -3.31 4.33 21.22
C PHE A 416 -2.69 3.28 22.13
N SER A 417 -2.19 3.68 23.30
CA SER A 417 -1.70 2.76 24.33
C SER A 417 -2.84 1.94 24.90
N VAL A 418 -2.61 0.64 25.11
CA VAL A 418 -3.59 -0.28 25.70
C VAL A 418 -3.06 -0.91 26.96
N LYS A 419 -3.96 -1.11 27.93
CA LYS A 419 -3.63 -1.78 29.19
C LYS A 419 -3.64 -3.29 29.08
N ASN A 420 -4.56 -3.84 28.29
CA ASN A 420 -4.85 -5.27 28.27
C ASN A 420 -3.96 -6.01 27.27
N PRO A 421 -3.39 -7.17 27.64
CA PRO A 421 -2.69 -8.03 26.70
C PRO A 421 -3.65 -8.54 25.61
N PRO A 422 -3.13 -8.91 24.43
CA PRO A 422 -3.94 -9.46 23.36
C PRO A 422 -4.45 -10.87 23.71
N ASN A 423 -5.50 -11.30 23.01
CA ASN A 423 -5.83 -12.71 22.91
C ASN A 423 -4.89 -13.46 21.95
N GLU A 424 -5.08 -14.77 21.81
CA GLU A 424 -4.29 -15.64 20.91
C GLU A 424 -4.30 -15.25 19.43
N ASN A 425 -5.16 -14.31 19.02
CA ASN A 425 -5.28 -13.82 17.66
C ASN A 425 -4.70 -12.40 17.50
N ASN A 426 -3.93 -11.88 18.46
CA ASN A 426 -3.38 -10.52 18.48
C ASN A 426 -4.46 -9.42 18.43
N ILE A 427 -5.61 -9.68 19.06
CA ILE A 427 -6.67 -8.69 19.25
C ILE A 427 -6.70 -8.27 20.72
N ALA A 428 -6.62 -6.96 20.98
CA ALA A 428 -6.72 -6.37 22.31
C ALA A 428 -8.12 -5.81 22.56
N THR A 429 -8.57 -5.90 23.82
CA THR A 429 -9.79 -5.23 24.30
C THR A 429 -9.45 -3.88 24.88
N PHE A 430 -10.30 -2.88 24.64
CA PHE A 430 -10.03 -1.49 25.03
C PHE A 430 -11.30 -0.76 25.52
N GLU A 431 -11.09 0.26 26.34
CA GLU A 431 -12.16 1.14 26.83
C GLU A 431 -12.40 2.35 25.91
N PRO A 432 -13.63 2.85 25.75
CA PRO A 432 -13.96 3.94 24.82
C PRO A 432 -13.12 5.22 24.98
N GLU A 433 -12.58 5.48 26.17
CA GLU A 433 -11.75 6.65 26.49
C GLU A 433 -10.29 6.49 26.07
N GLU A 434 -9.75 5.26 26.00
CA GLU A 434 -8.35 4.98 25.64
C GLU A 434 -7.90 5.56 24.29
N PRO A 435 -8.70 5.52 23.20
CA PRO A 435 -8.33 6.11 21.91
C PRO A 435 -8.54 7.64 21.84
N THR A 436 -8.73 8.32 22.97
CA THR A 436 -9.02 9.76 23.03
C THR A 436 -8.00 10.51 23.88
N VAL A 437 -7.95 11.84 23.74
CA VAL A 437 -7.14 12.71 24.62
C VAL A 437 -7.54 12.64 26.10
N ASN A 438 -8.68 11.99 26.40
CA ASN A 438 -9.16 11.76 27.76
C ASN A 438 -8.64 10.46 28.39
N SER A 439 -7.85 9.67 27.65
CA SER A 439 -7.23 8.43 28.12
C SER A 439 -6.47 8.65 29.44
N GLU A 440 -6.68 7.76 30.41
CA GLU A 440 -5.93 7.76 31.67
C GLU A 440 -4.43 7.61 31.43
N HIS A 441 -4.03 6.85 30.41
CA HIS A 441 -2.63 6.69 30.01
C HIS A 441 -1.97 8.03 29.66
N VAL A 442 -2.76 9.00 29.16
CA VAL A 442 -2.28 10.33 28.74
C VAL A 442 -2.39 11.38 29.86
N LYS A 443 -3.23 11.15 30.88
CA LYS A 443 -3.62 12.14 31.92
C LYS A 443 -2.68 12.23 33.14
N THR A 444 -1.37 11.94 32.98
CA THR A 444 -0.29 12.17 33.97
C THR A 444 -0.02 11.01 34.96
N PHE A 445 1.27 10.70 35.20
CA PHE A 445 1.83 9.65 36.09
C PHE A 445 1.13 8.28 36.09
N ALA A 446 0.47 7.89 35.00
CA ALA A 446 0.17 6.49 34.79
C ALA A 446 1.51 5.73 34.80
N THR A 447 1.55 4.56 35.44
CA THR A 447 2.71 3.65 35.36
C THR A 447 3.00 3.23 33.91
N LEU A 448 2.07 3.49 32.99
CA LEU A 448 2.12 3.23 31.56
C LEU A 448 2.43 4.52 30.78
N HIS A 449 3.30 4.47 29.76
CA HIS A 449 3.50 5.61 28.87
C HIS A 449 2.30 5.77 27.93
N GLY A 450 1.60 6.91 28.03
CA GLY A 450 0.43 7.20 27.20
C GLY A 450 0.78 7.70 25.80
N PHE A 451 0.25 7.01 24.80
CA PHE A 451 0.28 7.42 23.40
C PHE A 451 -1.15 7.44 22.87
N VAL A 452 -1.55 8.52 22.21
CA VAL A 452 -2.79 8.59 21.43
C VAL A 452 -2.53 9.41 20.18
N GLN A 453 -2.82 8.81 19.03
CA GLN A 453 -2.78 9.46 17.73
C GLN A 453 -4.06 9.11 16.98
N THR A 454 -4.79 10.14 16.55
CA THR A 454 -5.93 10.02 15.66
C THR A 454 -5.63 10.78 14.38
N GLN A 455 -5.79 10.12 13.23
CA GLN A 455 -5.71 10.76 11.92
C GLN A 455 -7.05 10.61 11.21
N GLN A 456 -7.58 11.71 10.68
CA GLN A 456 -8.80 11.73 9.91
C GLN A 456 -8.52 12.26 8.51
N VAL A 457 -8.88 11.48 7.49
CA VAL A 457 -8.88 11.90 6.09
C VAL A 457 -10.31 12.32 5.72
N PRO A 458 -10.51 13.53 5.19
CA PRO A 458 -11.83 14.00 4.75
C PRO A 458 -12.27 13.28 3.47
N ALA A 459 -13.45 13.62 2.95
CA ALA A 459 -13.99 12.95 1.78
C ALA A 459 -13.12 13.12 0.53
N TYR A 460 -12.91 12.04 -0.21
CA TYR A 460 -12.20 12.03 -1.48
C TYR A 460 -12.80 10.99 -2.44
N ALA A 461 -12.68 11.24 -3.75
CA ALA A 461 -13.12 10.29 -4.77
C ALA A 461 -12.13 9.13 -4.86
N SER A 462 -12.57 7.92 -4.55
CA SER A 462 -11.74 6.71 -4.53
C SER A 462 -11.78 5.93 -5.85
N SER A 463 -12.86 6.05 -6.62
CA SER A 463 -13.01 5.40 -7.91
C SER A 463 -13.95 6.21 -8.80
N PHE A 464 -13.84 6.00 -10.11
CA PHE A 464 -14.66 6.66 -11.13
C PHE A 464 -15.31 5.58 -11.97
N LEU A 465 -16.65 5.54 -11.99
CA LEU A 465 -17.38 4.53 -12.77
C LEU A 465 -17.56 5.02 -14.21
N LEU A 466 -17.43 4.07 -15.15
CA LEU A 466 -17.66 4.30 -16.58
C LEU A 466 -19.13 4.63 -16.81
N THR A 467 -19.45 5.84 -17.25
CA THR A 467 -20.83 6.29 -17.53
C THR A 467 -21.15 6.26 -19.02
N GLY A 468 -20.14 6.35 -19.89
CA GLY A 468 -20.34 6.39 -21.34
C GLY A 468 -19.17 5.81 -22.13
N LEU A 469 -19.50 5.08 -23.20
CA LEU A 469 -18.57 4.68 -24.25
C LEU A 469 -19.05 5.31 -25.56
N LEU A 470 -18.23 6.17 -26.15
CA LEU A 470 -18.60 7.00 -27.30
C LEU A 470 -17.76 6.64 -28.52
N SER A 471 -18.40 6.52 -29.68
CA SER A 471 -17.71 6.35 -30.95
C SER A 471 -17.00 7.63 -31.41
N PRO A 472 -16.01 7.55 -32.33
CA PRO A 472 -15.27 8.72 -32.78
C PRO A 472 -16.14 9.79 -33.47
N ASP A 473 -17.28 9.36 -34.03
CA ASP A 473 -18.28 10.17 -34.72
C ASP A 473 -19.46 10.57 -33.83
N TYR A 474 -19.40 10.29 -32.52
CA TYR A 474 -20.46 10.65 -31.58
C TYR A 474 -20.54 12.17 -31.38
N VAL A 475 -21.76 12.70 -31.46
CA VAL A 475 -22.07 14.11 -31.22
C VAL A 475 -23.33 14.19 -30.36
N ASP A 476 -23.19 14.79 -29.18
CA ASP A 476 -24.31 15.19 -28.33
C ASP A 476 -24.98 16.43 -28.94
N VAL A 477 -26.21 16.27 -29.44
CA VAL A 477 -26.91 17.31 -30.20
C VAL A 477 -27.57 18.32 -29.28
N THR A 478 -28.03 17.89 -28.11
CA THR A 478 -28.85 18.70 -27.19
C THR A 478 -28.12 19.06 -25.89
N ASP A 479 -26.86 18.66 -25.75
CA ASP A 479 -25.97 18.94 -24.63
C ASP A 479 -26.56 18.44 -23.28
N ASN A 480 -27.16 17.25 -23.33
CA ASN A 480 -27.84 16.58 -22.22
C ASN A 480 -27.29 15.17 -21.94
N GLY A 481 -26.10 14.85 -22.50
CA GLY A 481 -25.45 13.55 -22.38
C GLY A 481 -25.99 12.55 -23.40
N ILE A 482 -25.76 11.26 -23.17
CA ILE A 482 -26.13 10.22 -24.14
C ILE A 482 -27.65 10.07 -24.24
N THR A 483 -28.22 10.50 -25.37
CA THR A 483 -29.62 10.33 -25.75
C THR A 483 -29.77 9.70 -27.15
N GLU A 484 -31.00 9.44 -27.57
CA GLU A 484 -31.26 8.73 -28.83
C GLU A 484 -31.25 9.62 -30.08
N ASP A 485 -31.44 10.92 -29.90
CA ASP A 485 -31.31 11.92 -30.96
C ASP A 485 -29.85 12.17 -31.35
N ASP A 486 -28.90 11.70 -30.55
CA ASP A 486 -27.47 11.83 -30.81
C ASP A 486 -27.01 11.07 -32.06
N LEU A 487 -26.00 11.67 -32.70
CA LEU A 487 -25.32 11.11 -33.86
C LEU A 487 -24.22 10.15 -33.41
N GLY A 488 -23.86 9.20 -34.28
CA GLY A 488 -22.89 8.15 -33.96
C GLY A 488 -23.47 7.03 -33.09
N SER A 489 -22.59 6.28 -32.44
CA SER A 489 -22.92 5.16 -31.55
C SER A 489 -22.39 5.42 -30.15
N ALA A 490 -23.23 5.16 -29.15
CA ALA A 490 -22.85 5.25 -27.75
C ALA A 490 -23.45 4.11 -26.93
N VAL A 491 -22.75 3.75 -25.87
CA VAL A 491 -23.24 2.87 -24.81
C VAL A 491 -23.22 3.65 -23.51
N LYS A 492 -24.36 3.69 -22.83
CA LYS A 492 -24.58 4.39 -21.57
C LYS A 492 -24.66 3.40 -20.43
N PHE A 493 -24.06 3.76 -19.29
CA PHE A 493 -24.03 2.95 -18.08
C PHE A 493 -24.70 3.72 -16.94
N ASP A 494 -25.84 3.20 -16.50
CA ASP A 494 -26.72 3.87 -15.54
C ASP A 494 -26.56 3.25 -14.17
N TYR A 495 -26.20 4.05 -13.16
CA TYR A 495 -25.95 3.58 -11.79
C TYR A 495 -26.99 4.08 -10.79
N ALA A 496 -27.33 3.22 -9.84
CA ALA A 496 -28.16 3.55 -8.68
C ALA A 496 -27.27 3.69 -7.44
N LYS A 497 -27.41 4.80 -6.70
CA LYS A 497 -26.78 4.97 -5.40
C LYS A 497 -27.50 4.12 -4.35
N SER A 498 -26.74 3.45 -3.49
CA SER A 498 -27.32 2.78 -2.33
C SER A 498 -27.81 3.81 -1.31
N GLN A 499 -28.97 3.55 -0.69
CA GLN A 499 -29.58 4.44 0.30
C GLN A 499 -28.72 4.52 1.58
N ASP A 500 -28.10 3.41 1.97
CA ASP A 500 -27.20 3.33 3.11
C ASP A 500 -25.75 3.61 2.70
N ARG A 501 -25.00 4.26 3.59
CA ARG A 501 -23.54 4.35 3.52
C ARG A 501 -22.93 3.09 4.08
N HIS A 502 -21.91 2.55 3.43
CA HIS A 502 -21.20 1.39 3.95
C HIS A 502 -20.13 1.82 4.95
N ARG A 503 -20.24 1.35 6.20
CA ARG A 503 -19.28 1.65 7.27
C ARG A 503 -18.39 0.45 7.51
N TRP A 504 -17.11 0.56 7.19
CA TRP A 504 -16.15 -0.51 7.41
C TRP A 504 -15.24 -0.19 8.59
N ARG A 505 -14.77 -1.25 9.27
CA ARG A 505 -13.82 -1.15 10.37
C ARG A 505 -12.97 -2.41 10.44
N THR A 506 -11.69 -2.24 10.80
CA THR A 506 -10.78 -3.34 11.09
C THR A 506 -10.02 -3.06 12.41
N PRO A 507 -9.98 -4.02 13.35
CA PRO A 507 -10.74 -5.28 13.32
C PRO A 507 -12.24 -5.01 13.51
N ARG A 508 -13.08 -6.03 13.35
CA ARG A 508 -14.48 -5.97 13.80
C ARG A 508 -14.59 -6.50 15.22
N ASN A 509 -15.64 -6.10 15.91
CA ASN A 509 -16.00 -6.71 17.18
C ASN A 509 -16.91 -7.91 16.87
N ASN A 510 -16.50 -9.09 17.31
CA ASN A 510 -17.24 -10.33 17.13
C ASN A 510 -18.09 -10.70 18.35
N SER A 511 -18.25 -9.76 19.28
CA SER A 511 -18.92 -9.99 20.54
C SER A 511 -20.16 -9.10 20.69
N SER A 512 -21.08 -9.54 21.54
CA SER A 512 -22.36 -8.87 21.83
C SER A 512 -22.18 -7.37 22.16
N LEU A 513 -23.24 -6.57 22.04
CA LEU A 513 -23.28 -5.15 22.42
C LEU A 513 -22.79 -4.85 23.85
N THR A 514 -22.68 -5.87 24.70
CA THR A 514 -22.29 -5.80 26.12
C THR A 514 -20.81 -6.10 26.39
N GLU A 515 -20.05 -6.54 25.39
CA GLU A 515 -18.65 -6.98 25.52
C GLU A 515 -17.66 -5.86 25.10
N PRO A 516 -16.42 -5.87 25.61
CA PRO A 516 -15.47 -4.79 25.41
C PRO A 516 -15.05 -4.64 23.95
N LYS A 517 -14.78 -3.39 23.54
CA LYS A 517 -14.42 -3.06 22.15
C LYS A 517 -13.07 -3.69 21.76
N THR A 518 -12.90 -4.05 20.50
CA THR A 518 -11.70 -4.76 20.00
C THR A 518 -10.83 -3.90 19.08
N ALA A 519 -9.50 -4.02 19.19
CA ALA A 519 -8.51 -3.35 18.35
C ALA A 519 -7.37 -4.32 17.99
N ASN A 520 -6.66 -4.11 16.87
CA ASN A 520 -5.50 -4.97 16.58
C ASN A 520 -4.37 -4.56 17.50
N PHE A 521 -3.76 -5.53 18.15
CA PHE A 521 -2.65 -5.29 19.07
C PHE A 521 -1.37 -5.03 18.29
N VAL A 522 -0.63 -4.01 18.74
CA VAL A 522 0.71 -3.69 18.27
C VAL A 522 1.62 -3.88 19.46
N GLU A 523 2.27 -5.04 19.48
CA GLU A 523 3.24 -5.42 20.51
C GLU A 523 4.43 -4.47 20.46
N GLY A 524 4.79 -3.94 21.62
CA GLY A 524 6.07 -3.27 21.83
C GLY A 524 7.15 -4.29 22.18
N ILE A 525 7.96 -3.98 23.18
CA ILE A 525 8.91 -4.91 23.78
C ILE A 525 8.14 -5.86 24.71
N ARG A 526 8.26 -7.18 24.56
CA ARG A 526 7.44 -8.14 25.34
C ARG A 526 7.64 -8.03 26.85
N THR A 527 8.87 -7.70 27.23
CA THR A 527 9.32 -7.52 28.60
C THR A 527 8.92 -6.18 29.21
N GLU A 528 8.38 -5.25 28.42
CA GLU A 528 7.87 -3.96 28.86
C GLU A 528 6.41 -3.80 28.44
N ARG A 529 5.48 -3.79 29.41
CA ARG A 529 4.06 -3.68 29.07
C ARG A 529 3.66 -2.25 28.73
N ASN A 530 4.51 -1.28 29.07
CA ASN A 530 4.17 0.14 29.03
C ASN A 530 4.18 0.77 27.63
N ASP A 531 4.74 0.09 26.64
CA ASP A 531 4.84 0.57 25.26
C ASP A 531 3.83 -0.10 24.30
N ASN A 532 3.00 -1.00 24.83
CA ASN A 532 1.96 -1.71 24.11
C ASN A 532 0.91 -0.75 23.55
N LYS A 533 0.61 -0.92 22.26
CA LYS A 533 -0.35 -0.10 21.53
C LYS A 533 -1.41 -0.98 20.89
N ALA A 534 -2.48 -0.34 20.44
CA ALA A 534 -3.44 -0.95 19.54
C ALA A 534 -3.81 0.01 18.41
N ASN A 535 -4.31 -0.56 17.33
CA ASN A 535 -4.76 0.18 16.16
C ASN A 535 -6.21 -0.15 15.77
N ILE A 536 -6.90 0.85 15.23
CA ILE A 536 -8.22 0.73 14.63
C ILE A 536 -8.19 1.53 13.34
N SER A 537 -8.70 0.95 12.25
CA SER A 537 -9.01 1.69 11.03
C SER A 537 -10.51 1.61 10.76
N TYR A 538 -11.10 2.75 10.43
CA TYR A 538 -12.53 2.93 10.21
C TYR A 538 -12.75 3.81 8.99
N GLY A 539 -13.82 3.56 8.23
CA GLY A 539 -14.27 4.51 7.21
C GLY A 539 -15.72 4.35 6.78
N GLU A 540 -16.24 5.40 6.16
CA GLU A 540 -17.56 5.43 5.55
C GLU A 540 -17.43 5.70 4.06
N ARG A 541 -18.10 4.92 3.22
CA ARG A 541 -18.06 5.10 1.76
C ARG A 541 -19.43 5.02 1.10
N GLU A 542 -19.53 5.64 -0.06
CA GLU A 542 -20.66 5.43 -0.96
C GLU A 542 -20.58 4.07 -1.64
N VAL A 543 -21.74 3.50 -1.94
CA VAL A 543 -21.86 2.27 -2.71
C VAL A 543 -22.82 2.53 -3.87
N TRP A 544 -22.40 2.13 -5.06
CA TRP A 544 -23.14 2.32 -6.30
C TRP A 544 -23.27 0.98 -7.03
N TYR A 545 -24.43 0.76 -7.64
CA TYR A 545 -24.73 -0.44 -8.40
C TYR A 545 -25.12 -0.08 -9.81
N LEU A 546 -24.62 -0.84 -10.78
CA LEU A 546 -25.10 -0.75 -12.14
C LEU A 546 -26.58 -1.16 -12.16
N ASN A 547 -27.42 -0.26 -12.64
CA ASN A 547 -28.87 -0.42 -12.75
C ASN A 547 -29.27 -0.78 -14.17
N ALA A 548 -28.66 -0.13 -15.18
CA ALA A 548 -28.88 -0.47 -16.58
C ALA A 548 -27.65 -0.21 -17.46
N ILE A 549 -27.59 -0.89 -18.60
CA ILE A 549 -26.73 -0.53 -19.72
C ILE A 549 -27.62 -0.31 -20.93
N GLU A 550 -27.49 0.84 -21.58
CA GLU A 550 -28.28 1.21 -22.74
C GLU A 550 -27.40 1.39 -23.98
N SER A 551 -27.83 0.81 -25.10
CA SER A 551 -27.35 1.17 -26.43
C SER A 551 -28.45 1.93 -27.18
N LYS A 552 -28.21 2.25 -28.45
CA LYS A 552 -29.21 2.92 -29.30
C LYS A 552 -30.51 2.10 -29.46
N SER A 553 -30.45 0.77 -29.35
CA SER A 553 -31.60 -0.11 -29.63
C SER A 553 -31.97 -1.08 -28.51
N MET A 554 -31.06 -1.35 -27.57
CA MET A 554 -31.25 -2.32 -26.50
C MET A 554 -30.97 -1.71 -25.13
N ILE A 555 -31.53 -2.35 -24.10
CA ILE A 555 -31.27 -2.02 -22.71
C ILE A 555 -31.21 -3.32 -21.90
N ALA A 556 -30.15 -3.45 -21.11
CA ALA A 556 -29.98 -4.51 -20.13
C ALA A 556 -30.22 -3.95 -18.73
N ILE A 557 -31.21 -4.49 -18.01
CA ILE A 557 -31.58 -4.06 -16.66
C ILE A 557 -31.02 -5.05 -15.64
N PHE A 558 -30.33 -4.51 -14.63
CA PHE A 558 -29.67 -5.27 -13.58
C PHE A 558 -30.50 -5.18 -12.31
N THR A 559 -31.15 -6.29 -11.93
CA THR A 559 -31.91 -6.35 -10.68
C THR A 559 -31.00 -6.82 -9.56
N THR A 560 -30.86 -6.00 -8.52
CA THR A 560 -30.10 -6.34 -7.32
C THR A 560 -31.00 -6.72 -6.15
N GLU A 561 -30.44 -7.43 -5.17
CA GLU A 561 -31.09 -7.80 -3.91
C GLU A 561 -30.16 -7.57 -2.74
N ASP A 562 -30.73 -7.48 -1.54
CA ASP A 562 -29.99 -7.43 -0.29
C ASP A 562 -29.20 -8.73 -0.08
N ARG A 563 -27.99 -8.58 0.47
CA ARG A 563 -27.12 -9.69 0.90
C ARG A 563 -27.02 -9.69 2.42
N ASP A 564 -26.84 -10.88 2.97
CA ASP A 564 -26.78 -11.12 4.42
C ASP A 564 -25.36 -10.95 4.98
N ASP A 565 -24.36 -11.05 4.11
CA ASP A 565 -22.95 -10.75 4.36
C ASP A 565 -22.55 -9.34 3.89
N GLY A 566 -21.33 -8.92 4.21
CA GLY A 566 -20.83 -7.60 3.85
C GLY A 566 -21.55 -6.45 4.54
N LYS A 567 -22.20 -6.70 5.68
CA LYS A 567 -22.80 -5.65 6.52
C LYS A 567 -21.71 -4.75 7.07
N GLY A 568 -21.93 -3.45 7.18
CA GLY A 568 -20.99 -2.56 7.85
C GLY A 568 -21.07 -2.66 9.37
N VAL A 569 -20.46 -1.70 10.06
CA VAL A 569 -20.50 -1.57 11.52
C VAL A 569 -21.57 -0.58 11.95
N ILE A 570 -22.08 -0.75 13.17
CA ILE A 570 -23.02 0.19 13.80
C ILE A 570 -22.36 1.57 13.89
N ALA A 571 -23.11 2.60 13.50
CA ALA A 571 -22.63 3.97 13.63
C ALA A 571 -22.42 4.34 15.10
N ASP A 572 -21.23 4.83 15.42
CA ASP A 572 -21.01 5.74 16.53
C ASP A 572 -20.38 7.02 15.98
N ASN A 573 -20.60 8.16 16.64
CA ASN A 573 -20.07 9.46 16.17
C ASN A 573 -18.53 9.47 16.02
N VAL A 574 -17.85 8.46 16.59
CA VAL A 574 -16.40 8.39 16.70
C VAL A 574 -15.78 7.36 15.73
N GLY A 575 -16.47 6.30 15.34
CA GLY A 575 -15.93 5.19 14.53
C GLY A 575 -15.27 4.07 15.36
N LEU A 576 -15.60 3.95 16.65
CA LEU A 576 -14.97 3.00 17.57
C LEU A 576 -15.78 1.71 17.73
N ASN A 577 -17.06 1.73 17.38
CA ASN A 577 -17.93 0.57 17.45
C ASN A 577 -17.55 -0.45 16.37
N GLY A 578 -17.26 -1.69 16.78
CA GLY A 578 -16.91 -2.77 15.86
C GLY A 578 -18.04 -3.75 15.56
N ASN A 579 -19.21 -3.60 16.18
CA ASN A 579 -20.33 -4.54 16.04
C ASN A 579 -20.98 -4.40 14.68
N VAL A 580 -21.42 -5.52 14.11
CA VAL A 580 -22.11 -5.57 12.82
C VAL A 580 -23.45 -4.82 12.88
N ASN A 581 -23.75 -4.05 11.83
CA ASN A 581 -25.06 -3.46 11.63
C ASN A 581 -25.92 -4.41 10.76
N GLU A 582 -26.70 -5.26 11.41
CA GLU A 582 -27.53 -6.28 10.73
C GLU A 582 -28.57 -5.68 9.76
N ASN A 583 -28.98 -4.43 10.00
CA ASN A 583 -30.00 -3.73 9.22
C ASN A 583 -29.43 -3.01 8.00
N GLU A 584 -28.12 -2.82 7.89
CA GLU A 584 -27.50 -2.11 6.77
C GLU A 584 -27.73 -2.84 5.45
N GLN A 585 -28.26 -2.17 4.43
CA GLN A 585 -28.46 -2.72 3.10
C GLN A 585 -27.61 -1.99 2.05
N ALA A 586 -26.44 -1.48 2.44
CA ALA A 586 -25.53 -0.77 1.55
C ALA A 586 -25.02 -1.68 0.43
N ASN A 587 -24.56 -2.90 0.80
CA ASN A 587 -24.06 -3.87 -0.16
C ASN A 587 -25.19 -4.76 -0.71
N LYS A 588 -25.21 -4.97 -2.03
CA LYS A 588 -26.21 -5.77 -2.77
C LYS A 588 -25.57 -6.91 -3.56
N ARG A 589 -26.36 -7.93 -3.90
CA ARG A 589 -26.03 -9.03 -4.82
C ARG A 589 -26.84 -8.89 -6.11
N LEU A 590 -26.30 -9.36 -7.23
CA LEU A 590 -27.00 -9.32 -8.52
C LEU A 590 -27.97 -10.50 -8.62
N LYS A 591 -29.28 -10.27 -8.64
CA LYS A 591 -30.28 -11.35 -8.74
C LYS A 591 -30.45 -11.85 -10.17
N LYS A 592 -30.63 -10.90 -11.10
CA LYS A 592 -30.87 -11.20 -12.51
C LYS A 592 -30.48 -10.04 -13.42
N ILE A 593 -30.24 -10.36 -14.68
CA ILE A 593 -30.08 -9.39 -15.78
C ILE A 593 -31.14 -9.69 -16.83
N ASP A 594 -31.94 -8.71 -17.20
CA ASP A 594 -32.95 -8.81 -18.26
C ASP A 594 -32.57 -7.93 -19.45
N LEU A 595 -32.46 -8.52 -20.65
CA LEU A 595 -32.18 -7.79 -21.90
C LEU A 595 -33.47 -7.54 -22.68
N TYR A 596 -33.73 -6.27 -23.00
CA TYR A 596 -34.88 -5.82 -23.76
C TYR A 596 -34.47 -5.03 -25.00
N THR A 597 -35.35 -4.97 -26.00
CA THR A 597 -35.28 -3.91 -27.02
C THR A 597 -35.99 -2.66 -26.49
N LYS A 598 -35.46 -1.48 -26.80
CA LYS A 598 -36.10 -0.22 -26.38
C LYS A 598 -37.50 -0.04 -26.98
N ALA A 599 -37.71 -0.52 -28.20
CA ALA A 599 -39.03 -0.51 -28.86
C ALA A 599 -40.10 -1.30 -28.09
N GLU A 600 -39.76 -2.49 -27.57
CA GLU A 600 -40.69 -3.30 -26.78
C GLU A 600 -41.02 -2.64 -25.43
N LEU A 601 -40.01 -2.03 -24.78
CA LEU A 601 -40.23 -1.29 -23.53
C LEU A 601 -41.12 -0.07 -23.71
N ARG A 602 -40.93 0.71 -24.79
CA ARG A 602 -41.81 1.84 -25.12
C ARG A 602 -43.26 1.45 -25.36
N GLN A 603 -43.47 0.34 -26.06
CA GLN A 603 -44.83 -0.07 -26.42
C GLN A 603 -45.62 -0.64 -25.23
N LYS A 604 -44.94 -1.34 -24.30
CA LYS A 604 -45.61 -2.17 -23.29
C LYS A 604 -45.26 -1.81 -21.84
N GLY A 605 -44.27 -0.95 -21.63
CA GLY A 605 -43.72 -0.66 -20.31
C GLY A 605 -42.97 -1.84 -19.69
N LEU A 606 -42.24 -1.59 -18.59
CA LEU A 606 -41.39 -2.58 -17.94
C LEU A 606 -42.15 -3.84 -17.46
N VAL A 607 -43.38 -3.64 -16.97
CA VAL A 607 -44.20 -4.72 -16.37
C VAL A 607 -44.61 -5.76 -17.43
N ASN A 608 -45.01 -5.31 -18.61
CA ASN A 608 -45.55 -6.19 -19.66
C ASN A 608 -44.51 -6.58 -20.73
N ALA A 609 -43.36 -5.90 -20.78
CA ALA A 609 -42.31 -6.22 -21.73
C ALA A 609 -41.77 -7.65 -21.57
N LYS A 610 -41.41 -8.26 -22.70
CA LYS A 610 -40.80 -9.60 -22.72
C LYS A 610 -39.29 -9.46 -22.96
N PRO A 611 -38.44 -9.90 -22.01
CA PRO A 611 -37.01 -9.90 -22.22
C PRO A 611 -36.65 -10.94 -23.28
N ILE A 612 -35.70 -10.58 -24.14
CA ILE A 612 -35.11 -11.49 -25.14
C ILE A 612 -34.34 -12.59 -24.39
N LYS A 613 -33.55 -12.17 -23.40
CA LYS A 613 -32.69 -13.02 -22.60
C LYS A 613 -32.74 -12.56 -21.15
N THR A 614 -32.89 -13.52 -20.25
CA THR A 614 -32.76 -13.32 -18.80
C THR A 614 -31.64 -14.20 -18.28
N VAL A 615 -30.75 -13.61 -17.49
CA VAL A 615 -29.67 -14.32 -16.78
C VAL A 615 -30.04 -14.34 -15.30
N PHE A 616 -30.10 -15.53 -14.70
CA PHE A 616 -30.36 -15.70 -13.27
C PHE A 616 -29.11 -16.12 -12.53
N PHE A 617 -28.90 -15.53 -11.36
CA PHE A 617 -27.80 -15.84 -10.47
C PHE A 617 -28.34 -16.48 -9.19
N LYS A 618 -27.80 -17.64 -8.82
CA LYS A 618 -28.15 -18.34 -7.59
C LYS A 618 -26.96 -18.33 -6.64
N TYR A 619 -27.21 -17.97 -5.39
CA TYR A 619 -26.18 -17.86 -4.35
C TYR A 619 -26.47 -18.74 -3.13
N SER A 620 -25.42 -18.99 -2.36
CA SER A 620 -25.42 -19.52 -1.00
C SER A 620 -24.43 -18.74 -0.11
N TYR A 621 -24.33 -19.09 1.18
CA TYR A 621 -23.33 -18.56 2.11
C TYR A 621 -22.47 -19.69 2.71
N SER A 622 -22.08 -20.63 1.84
CA SER A 622 -21.46 -21.89 2.25
C SER A 622 -19.95 -21.78 2.51
N LEU A 623 -19.27 -20.77 1.96
CA LEU A 623 -17.82 -20.55 2.09
C LEU A 623 -17.48 -19.56 3.21
N CYS A 624 -16.33 -19.75 3.87
CA CYS A 624 -15.79 -18.83 4.88
C CYS A 624 -16.80 -18.52 6.01
N LYS A 625 -17.34 -19.57 6.65
CA LYS A 625 -18.32 -19.47 7.73
C LYS A 625 -17.78 -18.73 8.95
N GLY A 626 -18.65 -18.07 9.72
CA GLY A 626 -18.29 -17.34 10.94
C GLY A 626 -17.67 -15.97 10.68
N THR A 627 -17.91 -15.39 9.50
CA THR A 627 -17.40 -14.07 9.16
C THR A 627 -18.11 -12.97 9.98
N PRO A 628 -17.38 -12.00 10.54
CA PRO A 628 -17.92 -10.95 11.42
C PRO A 628 -18.92 -9.99 10.75
N ASP A 629 -19.02 -10.03 9.42
CA ASP A 629 -19.83 -9.14 8.60
C ASP A 629 -21.12 -9.81 8.07
N ASN A 630 -21.41 -11.05 8.51
CA ASN A 630 -22.65 -11.73 8.18
C ASN A 630 -23.61 -11.70 9.38
N LYS A 631 -24.84 -11.21 9.14
CA LYS A 631 -25.87 -11.03 10.17
C LYS A 631 -26.25 -12.34 10.91
N ASN A 632 -26.15 -13.48 10.23
CA ASN A 632 -26.56 -14.79 10.75
C ASN A 632 -25.36 -15.66 11.20
N GLY A 633 -24.13 -15.12 11.16
CA GLY A 633 -22.92 -15.91 11.40
C GLY A 633 -22.64 -16.98 10.33
N GLU A 634 -23.31 -16.92 9.18
CA GLU A 634 -23.05 -17.79 8.02
C GLU A 634 -21.74 -17.37 7.32
N GLY A 635 -21.53 -17.88 6.10
CA GLY A 635 -20.37 -17.57 5.28
C GLY A 635 -20.50 -16.30 4.44
N LYS A 636 -19.58 -16.15 3.48
CA LYS A 636 -19.60 -15.10 2.46
C LYS A 636 -20.43 -15.51 1.26
N LEU A 637 -20.96 -14.51 0.53
CA LEU A 637 -21.79 -14.74 -0.65
C LEU A 637 -21.03 -15.58 -1.68
N THR A 638 -21.59 -16.74 -1.97
CA THR A 638 -21.00 -17.77 -2.83
C THR A 638 -21.90 -17.96 -4.05
N LEU A 639 -21.36 -17.83 -5.26
CA LEU A 639 -22.12 -18.05 -6.49
C LEU A 639 -22.23 -19.54 -6.77
N ASP A 640 -23.45 -20.09 -6.73
CA ASP A 640 -23.67 -21.53 -6.92
C ASP A 640 -23.92 -21.88 -8.39
N SER A 641 -24.68 -21.03 -9.10
CA SER A 641 -25.02 -21.30 -10.49
C SER A 641 -25.49 -20.06 -11.24
N VAL A 642 -25.27 -20.07 -12.56
CA VAL A 642 -25.83 -19.09 -13.51
C VAL A 642 -26.68 -19.81 -14.55
N CYS A 643 -27.90 -19.34 -14.77
CA CYS A 643 -28.85 -19.93 -15.72
C CYS A 643 -29.32 -18.89 -16.75
N PHE A 644 -29.56 -19.34 -17.97
CA PHE A 644 -30.02 -18.51 -19.08
C PHE A 644 -31.42 -18.93 -19.53
N VAL A 645 -32.33 -17.96 -19.59
CA VAL A 645 -33.69 -18.15 -20.09
C VAL A 645 -33.91 -17.22 -21.28
N TYR A 646 -34.53 -17.75 -22.34
CA TYR A 646 -34.82 -16.99 -23.55
C TYR A 646 -36.34 -16.89 -23.75
N ASN A 647 -36.83 -15.69 -24.11
CA ASN A 647 -38.23 -15.44 -24.44
C ASN A 647 -39.26 -15.92 -23.38
N LYS A 648 -38.93 -15.82 -22.08
CA LYS A 648 -39.77 -16.31 -20.96
C LYS A 648 -40.19 -17.79 -21.04
N LYS A 649 -39.56 -18.61 -21.89
CA LYS A 649 -39.80 -20.06 -21.90
C LYS A 649 -38.87 -20.71 -20.87
N GLU A 650 -39.40 -21.05 -19.71
CA GLU A 650 -38.69 -21.86 -18.70
C GLU A 650 -38.38 -23.24 -19.29
N LYS A 651 -37.22 -23.37 -19.95
CA LYS A 651 -36.68 -24.69 -20.27
C LYS A 651 -36.27 -25.33 -18.95
N LYS A 652 -36.83 -26.51 -18.64
CA LYS A 652 -36.50 -27.30 -17.45
C LYS A 652 -34.97 -27.37 -17.23
N ASN A 653 -34.45 -26.61 -16.26
CA ASN A 653 -33.23 -26.79 -15.44
C ASN A 653 -31.90 -27.31 -16.06
N LYS A 654 -31.78 -27.50 -17.37
CA LYS A 654 -30.61 -28.14 -18.01
C LYS A 654 -29.56 -27.14 -18.51
N ASP A 655 -29.96 -25.90 -18.82
CA ASP A 655 -29.04 -24.89 -19.39
C ASP A 655 -28.46 -23.98 -18.30
N LYS A 656 -27.63 -24.54 -17.39
CA LYS A 656 -26.99 -23.78 -16.30
C LYS A 656 -25.51 -24.12 -16.15
N TYR A 657 -24.73 -23.12 -15.77
CA TYR A 657 -23.39 -23.29 -15.23
C TYR A 657 -23.52 -23.54 -13.74
N VAL A 658 -22.84 -24.55 -13.21
CA VAL A 658 -22.82 -24.85 -11.77
C VAL A 658 -21.38 -24.80 -11.27
N PHE A 659 -21.16 -24.06 -10.20
CA PHE A 659 -19.86 -23.80 -9.62
C PHE A 659 -19.69 -24.64 -8.35
N SER A 660 -18.49 -25.19 -8.14
CA SER A 660 -18.10 -25.84 -6.90
C SER A 660 -16.71 -25.41 -6.46
N TYR A 661 -16.57 -25.17 -5.17
CA TYR A 661 -15.36 -24.68 -4.50
C TYR A 661 -14.69 -25.76 -3.64
N GLY A 662 -15.00 -27.03 -3.87
CA GLY A 662 -14.47 -28.15 -3.10
C GLY A 662 -14.42 -29.44 -3.92
N ASP A 663 -13.66 -30.42 -3.41
CA ASP A 663 -13.40 -31.67 -4.14
C ASP A 663 -14.55 -32.68 -4.08
N LYS A 664 -15.49 -32.49 -3.15
CA LYS A 664 -16.72 -33.28 -3.09
C LYS A 664 -17.75 -32.81 -4.12
N ASP A 665 -18.73 -33.68 -4.39
CA ASP A 665 -19.79 -33.49 -5.38
C ASP A 665 -20.48 -32.13 -5.28
N VAL A 666 -21.16 -31.75 -6.36
CA VAL A 666 -21.96 -30.52 -6.56
C VAL A 666 -23.05 -30.29 -5.47
N ASN A 667 -23.16 -31.19 -4.49
CA ASN A 667 -24.09 -31.21 -3.35
C ASN A 667 -23.56 -30.51 -2.07
N LYS A 668 -22.83 -29.39 -2.22
CA LYS A 668 -22.70 -28.24 -1.28
C LYS A 668 -22.26 -28.45 0.18
N ASN A 669 -21.87 -29.65 0.61
CA ASN A 669 -21.28 -29.86 1.95
C ASN A 669 -19.76 -29.78 1.89
N TYR A 670 -19.24 -28.55 1.90
CA TYR A 670 -17.79 -28.30 1.94
C TYR A 670 -17.20 -28.71 3.29
N THR A 671 -16.03 -29.34 3.25
CA THR A 671 -15.28 -29.69 4.47
C THR A 671 -14.46 -28.50 4.95
N ALA A 672 -14.20 -28.43 6.26
CA ALA A 672 -13.31 -27.41 6.83
C ALA A 672 -11.85 -27.53 6.33
N ALA A 673 -11.48 -28.69 5.76
CA ALA A 673 -10.19 -28.91 5.13
C ALA A 673 -10.09 -28.19 3.77
N ASP A 674 -11.15 -28.23 2.96
CA ASP A 674 -11.16 -27.55 1.65
C ASP A 674 -11.41 -26.04 1.78
N ASN A 675 -12.33 -25.68 2.68
CA ASN A 675 -12.81 -24.32 2.85
C ASN A 675 -12.86 -24.01 4.35
N PRO A 676 -11.77 -23.48 4.92
CA PRO A 676 -11.71 -23.17 6.34
C PRO A 676 -12.76 -22.11 6.74
N CYS A 677 -13.11 -22.09 8.03
CA CYS A 677 -13.92 -21.00 8.59
C CYS A 677 -13.08 -19.72 8.66
N TYR A 678 -13.75 -18.58 8.82
CA TYR A 678 -13.08 -17.31 9.05
C TYR A 678 -12.19 -17.40 10.30
N GLY A 679 -10.95 -16.92 10.18
CA GLY A 679 -9.99 -16.83 11.28
C GLY A 679 -9.30 -15.47 11.29
N TYR A 680 -9.19 -14.87 12.47
CA TYR A 680 -8.40 -13.65 12.66
C TYR A 680 -6.92 -13.95 12.45
N ASN A 681 -6.22 -13.08 11.69
CA ASN A 681 -4.79 -13.21 11.43
C ASN A 681 -4.35 -14.60 10.90
N ALA A 682 -5.24 -15.29 10.20
CA ALA A 682 -5.05 -16.63 9.67
C ALA A 682 -4.45 -16.61 8.25
N SER A 683 -3.37 -15.86 8.06
CA SER A 683 -2.69 -15.75 6.77
C SER A 683 -1.17 -15.71 6.93
N ASP A 684 -0.42 -15.83 5.84
CA ASP A 684 1.05 -15.70 5.77
C ASP A 684 1.53 -14.34 5.19
N ARG A 685 2.82 -14.07 5.14
CA ARG A 685 3.41 -12.80 4.68
C ARG A 685 2.98 -12.38 3.26
N TRP A 686 2.50 -13.32 2.47
CA TRP A 686 2.01 -13.13 1.10
C TRP A 686 0.49 -13.02 1.01
N GLY A 687 -0.20 -13.12 2.16
CA GLY A 687 -1.64 -13.02 2.35
C GLY A 687 -2.43 -14.26 1.98
N THR A 688 -1.74 -15.38 1.73
CA THR A 688 -2.40 -16.67 1.56
C THR A 688 -2.91 -17.14 2.91
N TYR A 689 -4.04 -17.85 2.92
CA TYR A 689 -4.55 -18.45 4.15
C TYR A 689 -3.48 -19.36 4.78
N LYS A 690 -3.33 -19.30 6.10
CA LYS A 690 -2.38 -20.15 6.81
C LYS A 690 -2.92 -20.50 8.19
N ASN A 691 -3.09 -21.79 8.44
CA ASN A 691 -3.50 -22.27 9.75
C ASN A 691 -2.31 -22.20 10.73
N LYS A 692 -2.47 -21.53 11.88
CA LYS A 692 -1.39 -21.44 12.89
C LYS A 692 -0.89 -22.80 13.39
N ALA A 693 -1.70 -23.86 13.31
CA ALA A 693 -1.34 -25.20 13.75
C ALA A 693 -0.17 -25.83 12.97
N ILE A 694 0.17 -25.31 11.79
CA ILE A 694 1.35 -25.75 11.02
C ILE A 694 2.62 -24.99 11.37
N ASN A 695 2.55 -24.01 12.27
CA ASN A 695 3.72 -23.26 12.70
C ASN A 695 4.58 -24.10 13.64
N PRO A 696 5.91 -23.96 13.56
CA PRO A 696 6.81 -24.62 14.49
C PRO A 696 6.47 -24.21 15.92
N SER A 697 6.47 -25.18 16.84
CA SER A 697 6.19 -24.99 18.27
C SER A 697 4.87 -24.25 18.60
N GLY A 698 3.89 -24.26 17.68
CA GLY A 698 2.60 -23.61 17.87
C GLY A 698 2.64 -22.07 17.85
N LEU A 699 3.70 -21.48 17.27
CA LEU A 699 3.83 -20.03 17.16
C LEU A 699 2.62 -19.38 16.45
N SER A 700 2.29 -18.14 16.80
CA SER A 700 1.26 -17.39 16.09
C SER A 700 1.71 -17.05 14.65
N ASN A 701 0.79 -16.76 13.75
CA ASN A 701 1.15 -16.25 12.42
C ASN A 701 1.81 -14.86 12.47
N ALA A 702 1.67 -14.11 13.56
CA ALA A 702 2.40 -12.86 13.74
C ALA A 702 3.88 -13.11 14.04
N ASP A 703 4.18 -14.15 14.82
CA ASP A 703 5.55 -14.56 15.16
C ASP A 703 6.25 -15.30 14.01
N TYR A 704 5.47 -16.14 13.32
CA TYR A 704 5.93 -16.94 12.19
C TYR A 704 5.05 -16.67 10.95
N PRO A 705 5.23 -15.51 10.29
CA PRO A 705 4.41 -15.11 9.15
C PRO A 705 4.85 -15.80 7.85
N PHE A 706 5.89 -16.61 7.83
CA PHE A 706 6.38 -17.24 6.60
C PHE A 706 5.44 -18.36 6.14
N THR A 707 5.41 -18.68 4.84
CA THR A 707 4.78 -19.92 4.36
C THR A 707 5.37 -21.12 5.11
N ALA A 708 4.63 -22.22 5.24
CA ALA A 708 5.21 -23.44 5.79
C ALA A 708 6.24 -23.98 4.80
N ASN A 709 7.48 -23.52 4.96
CA ASN A 709 8.60 -23.97 4.18
C ASN A 709 9.38 -24.93 5.07
N VAL A 710 9.35 -26.20 4.67
CA VAL A 710 10.51 -27.06 4.82
C VAL A 710 10.68 -27.59 3.42
N LEU A 711 11.60 -26.98 2.67
CA LEU A 711 11.98 -27.46 1.34
C LEU A 711 12.24 -28.97 1.43
N ASN A 712 11.34 -29.76 0.81
CA ASN A 712 11.32 -31.23 0.68
C ASN A 712 10.41 -32.04 1.62
N ASP A 713 9.62 -31.43 2.51
CA ASP A 713 8.49 -32.20 3.05
C ASP A 713 7.32 -32.10 2.04
N GLN A 714 7.13 -33.15 1.25
CA GLN A 714 6.00 -33.27 0.32
C GLN A 714 4.66 -33.01 1.03
N ALA A 715 4.56 -33.30 2.34
CA ALA A 715 3.37 -32.99 3.12
C ALA A 715 3.13 -31.48 3.30
N ASN A 716 4.18 -30.65 3.37
CA ASN A 716 4.05 -29.20 3.51
C ASN A 716 3.68 -28.53 2.19
N LYS A 717 4.23 -28.98 1.05
CA LYS A 717 3.80 -28.50 -0.27
C LYS A 717 2.32 -28.79 -0.52
N ILE A 718 1.86 -30.01 -0.20
CA ILE A 718 0.44 -30.38 -0.30
C ILE A 718 -0.44 -29.46 0.54
N LYS A 719 -0.01 -29.12 1.77
CA LYS A 719 -0.75 -28.18 2.63
C LYS A 719 -0.76 -26.76 2.08
N ASN A 720 0.37 -26.26 1.57
CA ASN A 720 0.45 -24.94 0.97
C ASN A 720 -0.46 -24.83 -0.27
N ASP A 721 -0.45 -25.85 -1.12
CA ASP A 721 -1.36 -25.93 -2.29
C ASP A 721 -2.82 -25.98 -1.85
N GLN A 722 -3.13 -26.76 -0.81
CA GLN A 722 -4.47 -26.81 -0.22
C GLN A 722 -4.91 -25.44 0.31
N PHE A 723 -4.03 -24.73 1.02
CA PHE A 723 -4.33 -23.40 1.55
C PHE A 723 -4.45 -22.33 0.47
N ALA A 724 -3.63 -22.40 -0.59
CA ALA A 724 -3.77 -21.56 -1.77
C ALA A 724 -5.10 -21.81 -2.50
N SER A 725 -5.59 -23.06 -2.48
CA SER A 725 -6.88 -23.43 -3.08
C SER A 725 -8.11 -23.05 -2.23
N ALA A 726 -7.92 -22.56 -1.00
CA ALA A 726 -9.01 -22.29 -0.07
C ALA A 726 -9.99 -21.24 -0.65
N TRP A 727 -11.28 -21.55 -0.63
CA TRP A 727 -12.38 -20.72 -1.17
C TRP A 727 -12.30 -20.43 -2.67
N SER A 728 -11.41 -21.08 -3.39
CA SER A 728 -11.21 -20.91 -4.83
C SER A 728 -12.08 -21.87 -5.66
N LEU A 729 -12.40 -21.47 -6.90
CA LEU A 729 -13.31 -22.21 -7.78
C LEU A 729 -12.62 -23.46 -8.36
N LYS A 730 -12.95 -24.64 -7.84
CA LYS A 730 -12.33 -25.91 -8.27
C LYS A 730 -13.02 -26.56 -9.46
N LYS A 731 -14.33 -26.40 -9.62
CA LYS A 731 -15.10 -27.09 -10.68
C LYS A 731 -16.18 -26.22 -11.29
N ILE A 732 -16.34 -26.33 -12.61
CA ILE A 732 -17.42 -25.70 -13.39
C ILE A 732 -18.11 -26.80 -14.21
N LEU A 733 -19.36 -27.09 -13.88
CA LEU A 733 -20.21 -27.92 -14.72
C LEU A 733 -20.87 -27.04 -15.79
N LEU A 734 -20.57 -27.31 -17.04
CA LEU A 734 -21.11 -26.60 -18.19
C LEU A 734 -22.54 -27.08 -18.52
N PRO A 735 -23.36 -26.23 -19.18
CA PRO A 735 -24.67 -26.63 -19.70
C PRO A 735 -24.62 -27.86 -20.64
N SER A 736 -23.50 -28.06 -21.32
CA SER A 736 -23.26 -29.22 -22.20
C SER A 736 -23.07 -30.54 -21.43
N GLY A 737 -22.93 -30.50 -20.11
CA GLY A 737 -22.57 -31.63 -19.27
C GLY A 737 -21.05 -31.83 -19.11
N ALA A 738 -20.23 -31.09 -19.83
CA ALA A 738 -18.78 -31.12 -19.65
C ALA A 738 -18.38 -30.50 -18.30
N LEU A 739 -17.39 -31.10 -17.64
CA LEU A 739 -16.87 -30.66 -16.36
C LEU A 739 -15.47 -30.08 -16.54
N MET A 740 -15.29 -28.80 -16.22
CA MET A 740 -13.98 -28.19 -16.10
C MET A 740 -13.51 -28.31 -14.65
N LYS A 741 -12.27 -28.76 -14.47
CA LYS A 741 -11.58 -28.82 -13.18
C LYS A 741 -10.42 -27.84 -13.19
N VAL A 742 -10.23 -27.16 -12.07
CA VAL A 742 -9.15 -26.20 -11.86
C VAL A 742 -8.38 -26.67 -10.65
N ASP A 743 -7.11 -27.00 -10.88
CA ASP A 743 -6.16 -27.32 -9.83
C ASP A 743 -5.38 -26.05 -9.49
N TYR A 744 -5.12 -25.85 -8.19
CA TYR A 744 -4.37 -24.71 -7.69
C TYR A 744 -3.08 -25.21 -7.06
N GLU A 745 -2.01 -24.46 -7.28
CA GLU A 745 -0.73 -24.62 -6.60
C GLU A 745 -0.32 -23.29 -5.97
N ALA A 746 0.37 -23.34 -4.85
CA ALA A 746 0.99 -22.16 -4.27
C ALA A 746 2.15 -21.69 -5.16
N ASP A 747 2.31 -20.36 -5.27
CA ASP A 747 3.42 -19.76 -5.99
C ASP A 747 4.75 -20.02 -5.25
N ASP A 748 5.78 -20.39 -6.01
CA ASP A 748 7.15 -20.56 -5.53
C ASP A 748 8.08 -19.51 -6.19
N TYR A 749 9.04 -18.96 -5.43
CA TYR A 749 10.03 -18.02 -5.97
C TYR A 749 11.44 -18.40 -5.53
N GLY A 750 12.38 -18.38 -6.49
CA GLY A 750 13.80 -18.65 -6.22
C GLY A 750 14.62 -17.38 -5.96
N TYR A 751 14.12 -16.20 -6.36
CA TYR A 751 14.86 -14.94 -6.35
C TYR A 751 13.94 -13.77 -5.98
N VAL A 752 14.48 -12.81 -5.22
CA VAL A 752 13.88 -11.50 -4.95
C VAL A 752 14.79 -10.45 -5.57
N GLN A 753 14.31 -9.81 -6.65
CA GLN A 753 15.13 -8.99 -7.54
C GLN A 753 16.31 -9.81 -8.12
N ASP A 754 17.55 -9.36 -7.91
CA ASP A 754 18.78 -10.01 -8.33
C ASP A 754 19.38 -10.97 -7.28
N ARG A 755 18.71 -11.15 -6.13
CA ARG A 755 19.21 -11.96 -5.01
C ARG A 755 18.44 -13.25 -4.83
N ARG A 756 19.12 -14.32 -4.43
CA ARG A 756 18.49 -15.61 -4.12
C ARG A 756 17.57 -15.48 -2.90
N ALA A 757 16.40 -16.09 -2.97
CA ALA A 757 15.45 -16.13 -1.88
C ALA A 757 16.03 -16.91 -0.68
N CYS A 758 15.94 -16.33 0.52
CA CYS A 758 16.40 -16.93 1.77
C CYS A 758 15.21 -17.43 2.61
N GLU A 759 15.47 -18.41 3.48
CA GLU A 759 14.47 -19.05 4.35
C GLU A 759 14.95 -19.03 5.81
N MET A 760 13.99 -19.04 6.75
CA MET A 760 14.28 -19.21 8.18
C MET A 760 14.26 -20.69 8.56
N TYR A 761 15.36 -21.19 9.12
CA TYR A 761 15.49 -22.56 9.58
C TYR A 761 15.31 -22.68 11.10
N ALA A 762 14.89 -23.85 11.57
CA ALA A 762 14.81 -24.13 13.00
C ALA A 762 16.22 -24.22 13.59
N ILE A 763 16.47 -23.47 14.67
CA ILE A 763 17.68 -23.58 15.46
C ILE A 763 17.56 -24.82 16.33
N ALA A 764 18.54 -25.71 16.25
CA ALA A 764 18.62 -26.91 17.07
C ALA A 764 19.15 -26.60 18.48
N GLY A 765 20.07 -25.63 18.59
CA GLY A 765 20.62 -25.18 19.86
C GLY A 765 21.77 -24.21 19.68
N ILE A 766 22.44 -23.88 20.78
CA ILE A 766 23.60 -22.98 20.84
C ILE A 766 24.66 -23.64 21.74
N GLY A 767 25.94 -23.51 21.42
CA GLY A 767 27.01 -24.14 22.20
C GLY A 767 28.37 -23.48 22.05
N ASN A 768 29.36 -24.02 22.76
CA ASN A 768 30.75 -23.53 22.75
C ASN A 768 31.69 -24.35 21.84
N THR A 769 31.19 -25.42 21.20
CA THR A 769 31.96 -26.29 20.28
C THR A 769 31.30 -26.42 18.92
N ASP A 770 31.99 -26.95 17.92
CA ASP A 770 31.38 -27.28 16.62
C ASP A 770 30.51 -28.56 16.66
N GLU A 771 30.57 -29.33 17.74
CA GLU A 771 29.71 -30.48 18.00
C GLU A 771 28.43 -30.11 18.77
N TYR A 772 27.26 -30.43 18.19
CA TYR A 772 25.97 -30.23 18.86
C TYR A 772 25.78 -31.23 20.01
N LYS A 773 25.68 -30.72 21.24
CA LYS A 773 25.50 -31.51 22.47
C LYS A 773 24.09 -31.42 23.07
N GLY A 774 23.15 -30.78 22.38
CA GLY A 774 21.79 -30.58 22.91
C GLY A 774 21.64 -29.39 23.85
N ASP A 775 22.59 -28.46 23.85
CA ASP A 775 22.54 -27.23 24.65
C ASP A 775 21.82 -26.10 23.89
N ASP A 776 21.13 -25.25 24.65
CA ASP A 776 20.39 -24.08 24.17
C ASP A 776 20.70 -22.80 24.99
N GLY A 777 21.66 -22.87 25.92
CA GLY A 777 22.16 -21.72 26.66
C GLY A 777 22.94 -20.74 25.77
N LEU A 778 22.79 -19.43 26.03
CA LEU A 778 23.61 -18.39 25.38
C LEU A 778 25.03 -18.33 25.95
N TYR A 779 25.21 -18.80 27.19
CA TYR A 779 26.47 -18.86 27.91
C TYR A 779 26.43 -20.06 28.86
N SER A 780 27.61 -20.52 29.25
CA SER A 780 27.80 -21.57 30.24
C SER A 780 28.55 -21.03 31.45
N GLU A 781 28.19 -21.50 32.66
CA GLU A 781 28.95 -21.15 33.86
C GLU A 781 30.27 -21.93 33.89
N SER A 782 31.38 -21.20 33.98
CA SER A 782 32.73 -21.76 34.13
C SER A 782 33.34 -21.33 35.46
N LEU A 783 34.39 -22.05 35.91
CA LEU A 783 35.15 -21.74 37.13
C LEU A 783 35.78 -20.33 37.11
N PHE A 784 35.83 -19.67 35.94
CA PHE A 784 36.43 -18.36 35.73
C PHE A 784 35.43 -17.28 35.31
N GLY A 785 34.14 -17.58 35.24
CA GLY A 785 33.07 -16.64 34.84
C GLY A 785 32.07 -17.26 33.87
N GLU A 786 31.20 -16.43 33.29
CA GLU A 786 30.33 -16.85 32.20
C GLU A 786 31.14 -16.94 30.89
N GLU A 787 31.07 -18.08 30.21
CA GLU A 787 31.66 -18.28 28.88
C GLU A 787 30.56 -18.29 27.82
N ASP A 788 30.67 -17.39 26.84
CA ASP A 788 29.70 -17.25 25.76
C ASP A 788 29.70 -18.47 24.82
N ASN A 789 28.51 -18.96 24.48
CA ASN A 789 28.33 -20.01 23.51
C ASN A 789 28.32 -19.41 22.09
N HIS A 790 29.46 -19.44 21.41
CA HIS A 790 29.64 -18.78 20.10
C HIS A 790 29.10 -19.55 18.89
N TYR A 791 28.56 -20.77 19.04
CA TYR A 791 28.13 -21.62 17.94
C TYR A 791 26.61 -21.77 17.88
N VAL A 792 26.03 -21.58 16.70
CA VAL A 792 24.59 -21.83 16.44
C VAL A 792 24.43 -23.09 15.60
N TYR A 793 23.66 -24.06 16.08
CA TYR A 793 23.35 -25.28 15.35
C TYR A 793 22.00 -25.14 14.66
N ILE A 794 21.95 -25.43 13.36
CA ILE A 794 20.75 -25.31 12.54
C ILE A 794 20.27 -26.69 12.11
N LYS A 795 18.97 -26.95 12.25
CA LYS A 795 18.35 -28.16 11.70
C LYS A 795 18.17 -28.00 10.19
N LEU A 796 18.99 -28.71 9.42
CA LEU A 796 18.90 -28.67 7.96
C LEU A 796 17.58 -29.31 7.47
N PRO A 797 16.91 -28.71 6.48
CA PRO A 797 15.67 -29.23 5.93
C PRO A 797 15.90 -30.51 5.09
N GLN A 798 17.06 -30.62 4.44
CA GLN A 798 17.47 -31.82 3.71
C GLN A 798 18.70 -32.44 4.38
N PRO A 799 18.76 -33.77 4.51
CA PRO A 799 19.99 -34.45 4.90
C PRO A 799 21.08 -34.19 3.85
N LEU A 800 22.32 -34.09 4.31
CA LEU A 800 23.47 -33.96 3.42
C LEU A 800 23.77 -35.32 2.78
N GLU A 801 23.96 -35.34 1.46
CA GLU A 801 24.30 -36.55 0.71
C GLU A 801 25.82 -36.79 0.71
N GLY A 802 26.61 -35.74 0.95
CA GLY A 802 28.06 -35.81 1.07
C GLY A 802 28.52 -36.78 2.17
N ASN A 803 29.38 -37.72 1.80
CA ASN A 803 29.99 -38.69 2.73
C ASN A 803 31.36 -38.24 3.29
N THR A 804 31.84 -37.06 2.89
CA THR A 804 33.05 -36.42 3.43
C THR A 804 32.74 -34.99 3.85
N THR A 805 33.48 -34.47 4.82
CA THR A 805 33.31 -33.11 5.33
C THR A 805 33.40 -32.05 4.22
N ASP A 806 34.30 -32.22 3.25
CA ASP A 806 34.45 -31.28 2.13
C ASP A 806 33.24 -31.28 1.19
N LYS A 807 32.67 -32.46 0.91
CA LYS A 807 31.44 -32.56 0.09
C LYS A 807 30.25 -31.98 0.83
N GLN A 808 30.14 -32.22 2.14
CA GLN A 808 29.11 -31.63 2.98
C GLN A 808 29.22 -30.10 3.01
N ARG A 809 30.43 -29.53 3.10
CA ARG A 809 30.66 -28.08 3.01
C ARG A 809 30.26 -27.50 1.66
N GLN A 810 30.62 -28.16 0.57
CA GLN A 810 30.24 -27.74 -0.79
C GLN A 810 28.72 -27.79 -0.97
N GLU A 811 28.08 -28.84 -0.46
CA GLU A 811 26.64 -29.02 -0.51
C GLU A 811 25.91 -27.95 0.31
N ILE A 812 26.38 -27.63 1.52
CA ILE A 812 25.85 -26.53 2.33
C ILE A 812 26.00 -25.19 1.60
N LYS A 813 27.18 -24.93 1.04
CA LYS A 813 27.45 -23.70 0.30
C LYS A 813 26.49 -23.55 -0.89
N ALA A 814 26.40 -24.58 -1.74
CA ALA A 814 25.54 -24.56 -2.93
C ALA A 814 24.04 -24.50 -2.57
N LYS A 815 23.59 -25.29 -1.60
CA LYS A 815 22.16 -25.38 -1.25
C LYS A 815 21.68 -24.17 -0.44
N TYR A 816 22.47 -23.64 0.49
CA TYR A 816 21.99 -22.71 1.52
C TYR A 816 22.68 -21.34 1.57
N LEU A 817 23.91 -21.20 1.05
CA LEU A 817 24.70 -19.97 1.22
C LEU A 817 25.04 -19.24 -0.09
N GLU A 818 24.93 -19.91 -1.23
CA GLU A 818 25.24 -19.35 -2.54
C GLU A 818 24.28 -18.21 -2.91
N GLY A 819 24.84 -17.08 -3.36
CA GLY A 819 24.09 -15.87 -3.73
C GLY A 819 23.88 -14.89 -2.56
N LEU A 820 24.38 -15.20 -1.36
CA LEU A 820 24.37 -14.25 -0.25
C LEU A 820 25.44 -13.15 -0.43
N PRO A 821 25.18 -11.91 0.02
CA PRO A 821 26.15 -10.82 -0.08
C PRO A 821 27.42 -11.14 0.69
N THR A 822 28.58 -10.91 0.08
CA THR A 822 29.89 -11.09 0.71
C THR A 822 30.58 -9.76 1.02
N ASP A 823 31.47 -9.75 2.00
CA ASP A 823 32.41 -8.66 2.23
C ASP A 823 33.50 -8.62 1.16
N ALA A 824 34.43 -7.66 1.28
CA ALA A 824 35.56 -7.51 0.37
C ALA A 824 36.51 -8.74 0.35
N ASP A 825 36.47 -9.56 1.41
CA ASP A 825 37.28 -10.77 1.58
C ASP A 825 36.54 -12.05 1.12
N GLY A 826 35.33 -11.91 0.58
CA GLY A 826 34.52 -13.02 0.07
C GLY A 826 33.80 -13.85 1.15
N ARG A 827 33.73 -13.37 2.40
CA ARG A 827 32.97 -13.98 3.49
C ARG A 827 31.53 -13.49 3.46
N ILE A 828 30.58 -14.32 3.88
CA ILE A 828 29.17 -13.92 3.91
C ILE A 828 29.00 -12.82 4.95
N ASN A 829 28.53 -11.65 4.51
CA ASN A 829 28.48 -10.43 5.32
C ASN A 829 27.72 -10.63 6.64
N GLN A 830 26.54 -11.26 6.58
CA GLN A 830 25.66 -11.39 7.74
C GLN A 830 24.55 -12.44 7.51
N LEU A 831 24.40 -13.36 8.46
CA LEU A 831 23.23 -14.20 8.66
C LEU A 831 22.37 -13.61 9.78
N SER A 832 21.05 -13.72 9.66
CA SER A 832 20.11 -13.26 10.68
C SER A 832 19.26 -14.41 11.18
N PHE A 833 19.04 -14.47 12.49
CA PHE A 833 18.18 -15.46 13.14
C PHE A 833 17.40 -14.80 14.29
N LYS A 834 16.35 -15.47 14.75
CA LYS A 834 15.51 -14.99 15.85
C LYS A 834 15.57 -15.93 17.02
N LEU A 835 15.90 -15.40 18.20
CA LEU A 835 15.94 -16.13 19.46
C LEU A 835 14.79 -15.68 20.36
N GLN A 836 14.22 -16.61 21.12
CA GLN A 836 13.32 -16.29 22.23
C GLN A 836 14.18 -16.36 23.50
N VAL A 837 14.55 -15.21 24.05
CA VAL A 837 15.49 -15.11 25.17
C VAL A 837 14.74 -14.83 26.46
N MET A 838 15.02 -15.58 27.52
CA MET A 838 14.47 -15.32 28.85
C MET A 838 15.17 -14.11 29.47
N MET A 839 14.53 -12.95 29.44
CA MET A 839 14.99 -11.75 30.13
C MET A 839 14.43 -11.73 31.56
N PRO A 840 14.95 -10.89 32.48
CA PRO A 840 14.48 -10.82 33.88
C PRO A 840 12.97 -10.58 34.05
N LYS A 841 12.33 -9.93 33.06
CA LYS A 841 10.89 -9.62 33.07
C LYS A 841 10.05 -10.53 32.17
N GLY A 842 10.63 -11.55 31.54
CA GLY A 842 9.94 -12.47 30.64
C GLY A 842 10.70 -12.76 29.35
N ILE A 843 10.07 -13.51 28.45
CA ILE A 843 10.67 -13.90 27.17
C ILE A 843 10.60 -12.74 26.17
N GLU A 844 11.74 -12.42 25.54
CA GLU A 844 11.85 -11.41 24.49
C GLU A 844 12.34 -12.03 23.18
N PRO A 845 11.66 -11.79 22.04
CA PRO A 845 12.17 -12.15 20.73
C PRO A 845 13.29 -11.18 20.31
N LEU A 846 14.52 -11.69 20.20
CA LEU A 846 15.67 -10.92 19.74
C LEU A 846 16.02 -11.29 18.29
N THR A 847 16.26 -10.29 17.46
CA THR A 847 16.92 -10.48 16.16
C THR A 847 18.41 -10.39 16.37
N CYS A 848 19.09 -11.50 16.10
CA CYS A 848 20.52 -11.63 16.27
C CYS A 848 21.17 -11.79 14.90
N TYR A 849 22.46 -11.46 14.84
CA TYR A 849 23.25 -11.51 13.63
C TYR A 849 24.50 -12.34 13.87
N ALA A 850 24.95 -13.01 12.82
CA ALA A 850 26.18 -13.75 12.85
C ALA A 850 26.90 -13.69 11.51
N GLN A 851 28.22 -13.86 11.56
CA GLN A 851 29.04 -14.03 10.36
C GLN A 851 29.31 -15.51 10.14
N TYR A 852 29.24 -15.95 8.89
CA TYR A 852 29.63 -17.29 8.51
C TYR A 852 31.12 -17.31 8.21
N ASP A 853 31.90 -18.05 9.00
CA ASP A 853 33.30 -18.31 8.69
C ASP A 853 33.39 -19.55 7.79
N VAL A 854 34.23 -19.50 6.75
CA VAL A 854 34.38 -20.57 5.76
C VAL A 854 35.46 -21.58 6.18
N LEU A 855 36.38 -21.17 7.06
CA LEU A 855 37.50 -22.02 7.52
C LEU A 855 37.03 -23.15 8.46
N TYR A 856 35.90 -22.93 9.12
CA TYR A 856 35.26 -23.87 10.01
C TYR A 856 33.77 -23.87 9.71
N LEU A 857 33.05 -24.95 9.95
CA LEU A 857 31.60 -25.03 9.69
C LEU A 857 30.85 -24.23 10.78
N GLN A 858 31.09 -22.93 10.87
CA GLN A 858 30.88 -22.12 12.07
C GLN A 858 30.15 -20.80 11.78
N ILE A 859 29.24 -20.46 12.69
CA ILE A 859 28.48 -19.22 12.69
C ILE A 859 28.87 -18.48 13.95
N HIS A 860 29.60 -17.37 13.84
CA HIS A 860 30.04 -16.56 14.98
C HIS A 860 29.01 -15.50 15.33
N LEU A 861 28.54 -15.50 16.57
CA LEU A 861 27.58 -14.53 17.10
C LEU A 861 28.20 -13.14 17.27
N SER A 862 27.48 -12.09 16.84
CA SER A 862 27.72 -10.70 17.24
C SER A 862 26.46 -10.14 17.87
N ALA A 863 26.54 -9.69 19.13
CA ALA A 863 25.45 -9.04 19.85
C ALA A 863 25.27 -7.58 19.42
#